data_AF-A0A961H812-F1
#
_entry.id   AF-A0A961H812-F1
#
_cell.length_a   1.000
_cell.length_b   1.000
_cell.length_c   1.000
_cell.angle_alpha   90.00
_cell.angle_beta   90.00
_cell.angle_gamma   90.00
#
_symmetry.space_group_name_H-M   'P 1'
#
loop_
_entity.id
_entity.type
_entity.pdbx_description
1 polymer ?
#
loop_
_entity_poly.entity_id
_entity_poly.type
_entity_poly.pdbx_seq_one_letter_code
_entity_poly.pdbx_strand_id
1 'polypeptide(L)'
;MTDHGFTLDPFQLEAIAALDDGRSVLVAAPTGSGKTVVADAAVDMAIHSGGKAFYTTPIKALSNQKYADLCDRLGAGRVGLLTGDTSINGEAEVVVMTTEVLRNMMYANSSTLDDLHIVVLDEVHYLQDPYRGPVWEEIIIGLPPRVRLVCLSATVSNSEELGDWIEAVRGPTATVIEHNRPVELENLYMVADKRAPHAHLIPVLVDDRPNPAGYDFDSAGPGRAARHRGGGAYGARGGRYLPPQRLEVIERLTSEDLLPAIYFIFSRNACDDALARCRDAGLRFTDASEAARIRTIVEAAVEGLGDHDLEVLGYDLWLQALQQGIASHHAGMIPAFKEAVERCFIEGLVKVVFATETLALGVNMPARTVVIEKLTKYNGESHDFLTPAQFTQLTGRAGRRGIDTEGYSVVLWSPFVGFGQVAGLATSREYPLTSAFRATYNMSANLVARMSRPEALSVLGRSFAQFQSDRAIVGFERRLARSKEARAALDAALRCSCGDIGEYADLVQRVTSQRRHRPDGSAAIARSAELLRPGDVIVASFGDEAAQRLELSPGAGLRLAVVSVAARGKGRLRVRTIDEQGRPVTLSPDDLAEPVRAIDTIEFPQPYAPRDPDFLDAVAAALVDARSTATTTAPAGPSRWHRLKARMETHPVHRCRRRDEHLEAWGEAASLDATIEQLSTQLDRRSNTVARRFDAICDLLAGLDCLDGWALTERGERLAQIYHECDLLVTLALDDGAFDGLTVPELTAIVSAIVYEERRPERRGVAAFPNNTTRRRFNRFERLANVIEKAERSRGLPLSRRPDPGFMIKAHGWASGRDLGTLIDDDDMSGGDFVRTTKMLIDVMGQLAEVAPDLGTRRCAGDAIKAIKR
;
A
#
# COMPACT_ATOMS: atom_id res chain seq x y z
N MET A 1 -35.38 -13.45 25.16
CA MET A 1 -34.45 -12.54 25.86
C MET A 1 -33.65 -13.37 26.83
N THR A 2 -32.51 -13.87 26.39
CA THR A 2 -31.50 -14.55 27.20
C THR A 2 -30.98 -13.58 28.25
N ASP A 3 -30.97 -14.00 29.51
CA ASP A 3 -30.40 -13.22 30.63
C ASP A 3 -28.87 -13.23 30.46
N HIS A 4 -28.34 -12.24 29.74
CA HIS A 4 -26.92 -12.14 29.45
C HIS A 4 -26.07 -11.79 30.70
N GLY A 5 -26.68 -11.54 31.86
CA GLY A 5 -25.97 -11.14 33.08
C GLY A 5 -25.36 -9.74 33.03
N PHE A 6 -25.58 -8.98 31.94
CA PHE A 6 -25.16 -7.59 31.76
C PHE A 6 -26.21 -6.80 30.96
N THR A 7 -26.16 -5.47 31.05
CA THR A 7 -27.06 -4.58 30.29
C THR A 7 -26.53 -4.36 28.88
N LEU A 8 -27.42 -4.49 27.88
CA LEU A 8 -27.07 -4.27 26.48
C LEU A 8 -26.90 -2.78 26.17
N ASP A 9 -25.90 -2.46 25.35
CA ASP A 9 -25.66 -1.10 24.87
C ASP A 9 -26.76 -0.69 23.87
N PRO A 10 -27.10 0.62 23.74
CA PRO A 10 -28.19 1.07 22.87
C PRO A 10 -28.08 0.61 21.41
N PHE A 11 -26.88 0.63 20.83
CA PHE A 11 -26.64 0.16 19.46
C PHE A 11 -26.90 -1.34 19.30
N GLN A 12 -26.68 -2.14 20.36
CA GLN A 12 -26.97 -3.58 20.34
C GLN A 12 -28.48 -3.81 20.31
N LEU A 13 -29.24 -3.04 21.11
CA LEU A 13 -30.70 -3.10 21.15
C LEU A 13 -31.31 -2.67 19.80
N GLU A 14 -30.79 -1.61 19.19
CA GLU A 14 -31.21 -1.16 17.86
C GLU A 14 -30.99 -2.22 16.80
N ALA A 15 -29.80 -2.84 16.77
CA ALA A 15 -29.47 -3.88 15.82
C ALA A 15 -30.35 -5.14 15.98
N ILE A 16 -30.61 -5.55 17.23
CA ILE A 16 -31.48 -6.69 17.54
C ILE A 16 -32.93 -6.39 17.14
N ALA A 17 -33.44 -5.19 17.43
CA ALA A 17 -34.78 -4.77 17.04
C ALA A 17 -34.96 -4.76 15.51
N ALA A 18 -33.95 -4.33 14.76
CA ALA A 18 -33.98 -4.39 13.29
C ALA A 18 -34.04 -5.83 12.76
N LEU A 19 -33.35 -6.76 13.41
CA LEU A 19 -33.41 -8.19 13.07
C LEU A 19 -34.79 -8.79 13.37
N ASP A 20 -35.39 -8.43 14.50
CA ASP A 20 -36.76 -8.81 14.88
C ASP A 20 -37.79 -8.30 13.86
N ASP A 21 -37.59 -7.09 13.32
CA ASP A 21 -38.37 -6.51 12.21
C ASP A 21 -38.15 -7.22 10.86
N GLY A 22 -37.33 -8.28 10.82
CA GLY A 22 -37.05 -9.07 9.62
C GLY A 22 -36.04 -8.44 8.66
N ARG A 23 -35.34 -7.38 9.06
CA ARG A 23 -34.30 -6.73 8.24
C ARG A 23 -32.96 -7.46 8.40
N SER A 24 -32.06 -7.28 7.42
CA SER A 24 -30.63 -7.55 7.64
C SER A 24 -30.01 -6.40 8.45
N VAL A 25 -28.83 -6.60 9.03
CA VAL A 25 -28.15 -5.54 9.80
C VAL A 25 -26.66 -5.47 9.46
N LEU A 26 -26.15 -4.25 9.33
CA LEU A 26 -24.72 -3.92 9.36
C LEU A 26 -24.43 -3.19 10.66
N VAL A 27 -23.58 -3.79 11.51
CA VAL A 27 -23.09 -3.19 12.75
C VAL A 27 -21.64 -2.77 12.58
N ALA A 28 -21.40 -1.47 12.53
CA ALA A 28 -20.06 -0.88 12.49
C ALA A 28 -19.74 -0.28 13.87
N ALA A 29 -18.90 -0.98 14.65
CA ALA A 29 -18.53 -0.54 16.00
C ALA A 29 -17.07 -0.87 16.31
N PRO A 30 -16.41 -0.15 17.24
CA PRO A 30 -15.03 -0.43 17.60
C PRO A 30 -14.81 -1.88 18.06
N THR A 31 -13.59 -2.37 17.93
CA THR A 31 -13.21 -3.68 18.47
C THR A 31 -13.36 -3.66 19.99
N GLY A 32 -13.94 -4.72 20.58
CA GLY A 32 -14.25 -4.77 22.01
C GLY A 32 -15.62 -4.18 22.41
N SER A 33 -16.35 -3.52 21.50
CA SER A 33 -17.70 -2.97 21.78
C SER A 33 -18.78 -4.02 21.99
N GLY A 34 -18.48 -5.33 21.90
CA GLY A 34 -19.47 -6.37 22.16
C GLY A 34 -20.39 -6.66 20.97
N LYS A 35 -19.92 -6.44 19.74
CA LYS A 35 -20.66 -6.75 18.49
C LYS A 35 -21.19 -8.18 18.43
N THR A 36 -20.45 -9.13 19.04
CA THR A 36 -20.80 -10.56 19.09
C THR A 36 -22.18 -10.81 19.70
N VAL A 37 -22.66 -9.97 20.61
CA VAL A 37 -23.99 -10.12 21.21
C VAL A 37 -25.10 -10.04 20.17
N VAL A 38 -24.94 -9.18 19.15
CA VAL A 38 -25.90 -9.08 18.04
C VAL A 38 -25.93 -10.38 17.22
N ALA A 39 -24.76 -10.98 16.97
CA ALA A 39 -24.67 -12.26 16.28
C ALA A 39 -25.25 -13.40 17.11
N ASP A 40 -25.02 -13.44 18.43
CA ASP A 40 -25.60 -14.44 19.32
C ASP A 40 -27.13 -14.38 19.33
N ALA A 41 -27.70 -13.18 19.41
CA ALA A 41 -29.14 -12.97 19.32
C ALA A 41 -29.70 -13.45 17.97
N ALA A 42 -29.00 -13.17 16.87
CA ALA A 42 -29.41 -13.63 15.54
C ALA A 42 -29.34 -15.16 15.40
N VAL A 43 -28.30 -15.80 15.95
CA VAL A 43 -28.21 -17.26 16.02
C VAL A 43 -29.38 -17.84 16.80
N ASP A 44 -29.71 -17.25 17.95
CA ASP A 44 -30.87 -17.68 18.74
C ASP A 44 -32.17 -17.53 17.93
N MET A 45 -32.37 -16.43 17.20
CA MET A 45 -33.55 -16.24 16.34
C MET A 45 -33.68 -17.32 15.26
N ALA A 46 -32.58 -17.73 14.62
CA ALA A 46 -32.60 -18.79 13.62
C ALA A 46 -33.05 -20.13 14.23
N ILE A 47 -32.44 -20.51 15.37
CA ILE A 47 -32.78 -21.75 16.09
C ILE A 47 -34.25 -21.75 16.51
N HIS A 48 -34.73 -20.66 17.11
CA HIS A 48 -36.14 -20.56 17.56
C HIS A 48 -37.14 -20.62 16.39
N SER A 49 -36.73 -20.19 15.19
CA SER A 49 -37.52 -20.32 13.97
C SER A 49 -37.45 -21.69 13.29
N GLY A 50 -36.69 -22.64 13.86
CA GLY A 50 -36.50 -23.98 13.32
C GLY A 50 -35.57 -24.04 12.10
N GLY A 51 -34.77 -23.01 11.85
CA GLY A 51 -33.82 -22.95 10.73
C GLY A 51 -32.37 -22.95 11.18
N LYS A 52 -31.46 -22.91 10.20
CA LYS A 52 -30.01 -22.90 10.42
C LYS A 52 -29.43 -21.49 10.48
N ALA A 53 -28.36 -21.34 11.26
CA ALA A 53 -27.51 -20.15 11.27
C ALA A 53 -26.07 -20.52 10.92
N PHE A 54 -25.47 -19.79 9.97
CA PHE A 54 -24.05 -19.94 9.67
C PHE A 54 -23.27 -18.75 10.21
N TYR A 55 -22.20 -19.03 10.95
CA TYR A 55 -21.27 -18.02 11.44
C TYR A 55 -19.99 -18.08 10.61
N THR A 56 -19.76 -17.06 9.80
CA THR A 56 -18.58 -17.00 8.93
C THR A 56 -17.52 -16.07 9.49
N THR A 57 -16.26 -16.49 9.37
CA THR A 57 -15.09 -15.72 9.82
C THR A 57 -14.03 -15.71 8.73
N PRO A 58 -13.20 -14.66 8.64
CA PRO A 58 -12.20 -14.54 7.58
C PRO A 58 -10.99 -15.48 7.78
N ILE A 59 -10.79 -16.03 8.98
CA ILE A 59 -9.59 -16.79 9.36
C ILE A 59 -9.97 -18.00 10.21
N LYS A 60 -9.31 -19.13 9.98
CA LYS A 60 -9.54 -20.40 10.71
C LYS A 60 -9.40 -20.27 12.22
N ALA A 61 -8.44 -19.48 12.71
CA ALA A 61 -8.24 -19.25 14.13
C ALA A 61 -9.50 -18.65 14.78
N LEU A 62 -10.12 -17.65 14.13
CA LEU A 62 -11.41 -17.11 14.56
C LEU A 62 -12.52 -18.16 14.46
N SER A 63 -12.54 -18.98 13.41
CA SER A 63 -13.54 -20.05 13.29
C SER A 63 -13.47 -21.03 14.46
N ASN A 64 -12.26 -21.46 14.83
CA ASN A 64 -12.03 -22.37 15.96
C ASN A 64 -12.42 -21.72 17.29
N GLN A 65 -12.04 -20.46 17.49
CA GLN A 65 -12.41 -19.72 18.69
C GLN A 65 -13.93 -19.57 18.81
N LYS A 66 -14.61 -19.18 17.72
CA LYS A 66 -16.07 -19.01 17.71
C LYS A 66 -16.81 -20.32 17.85
N TYR A 67 -16.28 -21.40 17.31
CA TYR A 67 -16.80 -22.75 17.53
C TYR A 67 -16.77 -23.12 19.01
N ALA A 68 -15.64 -22.87 19.70
CA ALA A 68 -15.54 -23.11 21.15
C ALA A 68 -16.53 -22.23 21.94
N ASP A 69 -16.55 -20.91 21.67
CA ASP A 69 -17.47 -19.96 22.31
C ASP A 69 -18.95 -20.41 22.19
N LEU A 70 -19.37 -20.83 20.99
CA LEU A 70 -20.73 -21.28 20.72
C LEU A 70 -21.02 -22.68 21.29
N CYS A 71 -20.02 -23.57 21.35
CA CYS A 71 -20.16 -24.87 22.00
C CYS A 71 -20.39 -24.71 23.51
N ASP A 72 -19.67 -23.79 24.16
CA ASP A 72 -19.85 -23.48 25.58
C ASP A 72 -21.25 -22.89 25.85
N ARG A 73 -21.77 -22.08 24.92
CA ARG A 73 -23.09 -21.43 25.04
C ARG A 73 -24.28 -22.34 24.70
N LEU A 74 -24.20 -23.10 23.61
CA LEU A 74 -25.34 -23.86 23.03
C LEU A 74 -25.23 -25.39 23.22
N GLY A 75 -24.04 -25.87 23.60
CA GLY A 75 -23.67 -27.27 23.66
C GLY A 75 -23.12 -27.80 22.33
N ALA A 76 -22.05 -28.60 22.39
CA ALA A 76 -21.34 -29.13 21.23
C ALA A 76 -22.21 -29.96 20.25
N GLY A 77 -23.35 -30.50 20.70
CA GLY A 77 -24.28 -31.24 19.83
C GLY A 77 -25.01 -30.38 18.79
N ARG A 78 -25.17 -29.07 19.04
CA ARG A 78 -25.89 -28.14 18.16
C ARG A 78 -24.99 -27.28 17.28
N VAL A 79 -23.67 -27.40 17.46
CA VAL A 79 -22.68 -26.56 16.79
C VAL A 79 -21.77 -27.42 15.93
N GLY A 80 -21.55 -27.01 14.70
CA GLY A 80 -20.60 -27.58 13.75
C GLY A 80 -19.45 -26.63 13.42
N LEU A 81 -18.37 -27.19 12.90
CA LEU A 81 -17.22 -26.46 12.38
C LEU A 81 -16.88 -27.01 10.99
N LEU A 82 -16.90 -26.14 9.98
CA LEU A 82 -16.44 -26.44 8.63
C LEU A 82 -15.33 -25.47 8.23
N THR A 83 -14.09 -25.95 8.24
CA THR A 83 -12.95 -25.28 7.61
C THR A 83 -12.44 -26.12 6.45
N GLY A 84 -11.58 -25.57 5.60
CA GLY A 84 -10.98 -26.35 4.50
C GLY A 84 -10.17 -27.59 4.95
N ASP A 85 -9.84 -27.74 6.23
CA ASP A 85 -9.08 -28.87 6.78
C ASP A 85 -9.81 -29.67 7.87
N THR A 86 -10.94 -29.21 8.37
CA THR A 86 -11.66 -29.84 9.49
C THR A 86 -13.17 -29.75 9.26
N SER A 87 -13.84 -30.88 9.41
CA SER A 87 -15.29 -30.99 9.35
C SER A 87 -15.78 -31.70 10.60
N ILE A 88 -16.53 -30.97 11.43
CA ILE A 88 -17.12 -31.46 12.67
C ILE A 88 -18.60 -31.09 12.64
N ASN A 89 -19.48 -32.08 12.79
CA ASN A 89 -20.92 -31.87 12.90
C ASN A 89 -21.50 -30.90 11.84
N GLY A 90 -21.12 -31.08 10.57
CA GLY A 90 -21.40 -30.12 9.49
C GLY A 90 -22.89 -29.88 9.19
N GLU A 91 -23.78 -30.71 9.72
CA GLU A 91 -25.24 -30.61 9.56
C GLU A 91 -25.95 -30.03 10.79
N ALA A 92 -25.20 -29.50 11.75
CA ALA A 92 -25.74 -28.86 12.95
C ALA A 92 -26.66 -27.67 12.64
N GLU A 93 -27.47 -27.27 13.64
CA GLU A 93 -28.33 -26.07 13.58
C GLU A 93 -27.50 -24.80 13.42
N VAL A 94 -26.32 -24.75 14.06
CA VAL A 94 -25.36 -23.66 13.93
C VAL A 94 -24.05 -24.19 13.39
N VAL A 95 -23.55 -23.61 12.30
CA VAL A 95 -22.27 -24.04 11.72
C VAL A 95 -21.32 -22.85 11.62
N VAL A 96 -20.18 -22.97 12.29
CA VAL A 96 -19.07 -22.02 12.16
C VAL A 96 -18.21 -22.43 10.98
N MET A 97 -17.85 -21.49 10.10
CA MET A 97 -17.05 -21.80 8.92
C MET A 97 -16.19 -20.63 8.46
N THR A 98 -15.25 -20.89 7.54
CA THR A 98 -14.60 -19.81 6.80
C THR A 98 -15.49 -19.35 5.65
N THR A 99 -15.30 -18.11 5.18
CA THR A 99 -16.07 -17.56 4.06
C THR A 99 -15.95 -18.39 2.78
N GLU A 100 -14.77 -18.95 2.52
CA GLU A 100 -14.54 -19.78 1.32
C GLU A 100 -15.38 -21.05 1.33
N VAL A 101 -15.60 -21.66 2.49
CA VAL A 101 -16.44 -22.86 2.61
C VAL A 101 -17.89 -22.52 2.24
N LEU A 102 -18.44 -21.42 2.76
CA LEU A 102 -19.79 -20.99 2.42
C LEU A 102 -19.93 -20.71 0.91
N ARG A 103 -18.98 -19.97 0.33
CA ARG A 103 -18.95 -19.68 -1.10
C ARG A 103 -18.89 -20.95 -1.95
N ASN A 104 -18.08 -21.93 -1.53
CA ASN A 104 -18.01 -23.22 -2.20
C ASN A 104 -19.32 -24.01 -2.08
N MET A 105 -20.02 -23.95 -0.94
CA MET A 105 -21.35 -24.56 -0.78
C MET A 105 -22.39 -23.91 -1.70
N MET A 106 -22.33 -22.58 -1.87
CA MET A 106 -23.19 -21.86 -2.80
C MET A 106 -22.92 -22.27 -4.24
N TYR A 107 -21.65 -22.42 -4.62
CA TYR A 107 -21.32 -23.02 -5.91
C TYR A 107 -21.67 -24.53 -5.97
N ALA A 108 -21.63 -25.28 -4.90
CA ALA A 108 -22.06 -26.67 -4.96
C ALA A 108 -23.59 -26.84 -5.05
N ASN A 109 -24.38 -25.76 -4.90
CA ASN A 109 -25.83 -25.85 -4.63
C ASN A 109 -26.12 -26.84 -3.50
N SER A 110 -25.34 -26.76 -2.43
CA SER A 110 -25.45 -27.68 -1.29
C SER A 110 -26.84 -27.61 -0.66
N SER A 111 -27.48 -28.76 -0.44
CA SER A 111 -28.76 -28.87 0.25
C SER A 111 -28.71 -28.36 1.69
N THR A 112 -27.51 -28.26 2.29
CA THR A 112 -27.31 -27.68 3.63
C THR A 112 -27.74 -26.21 3.67
N LEU A 113 -27.89 -25.53 2.52
CA LEU A 113 -28.36 -24.15 2.40
C LEU A 113 -29.90 -24.01 2.39
N ASP A 114 -30.65 -25.10 2.26
CA ASP A 114 -32.10 -25.02 2.03
C ASP A 114 -32.83 -24.36 3.20
N ASP A 115 -32.54 -24.80 4.43
CA ASP A 115 -33.10 -24.29 5.69
C ASP A 115 -32.27 -23.16 6.33
N LEU A 116 -31.36 -22.54 5.57
CA LEU A 116 -30.54 -21.44 6.07
C LEU A 116 -31.36 -20.16 6.21
N HIS A 117 -31.47 -19.64 7.43
CA HIS A 117 -32.23 -18.43 7.73
C HIS A 117 -31.33 -17.21 7.93
N ILE A 118 -30.18 -17.39 8.58
CA ILE A 118 -29.29 -16.30 8.98
C ILE A 118 -27.84 -16.66 8.63
N VAL A 119 -27.12 -15.67 8.09
CA VAL A 119 -25.66 -15.73 7.96
C VAL A 119 -25.04 -14.55 8.70
N VAL A 120 -24.18 -14.87 9.67
CA VAL A 120 -23.31 -13.90 10.33
C VAL A 120 -22.04 -13.77 9.50
N LEU A 121 -21.78 -12.56 9.04
CA LEU A 121 -20.57 -12.16 8.33
C LEU A 121 -19.70 -11.38 9.32
N ASP A 122 -18.73 -12.04 9.96
CA ASP A 122 -17.86 -11.40 10.95
C ASP A 122 -16.64 -10.72 10.29
N GLU A 123 -16.21 -9.58 10.85
CA GLU A 123 -15.08 -8.79 10.34
C GLU A 123 -15.24 -8.37 8.85
N VAL A 124 -16.42 -7.88 8.45
CA VAL A 124 -16.74 -7.52 7.04
C VAL A 124 -15.77 -6.50 6.41
N HIS A 125 -15.07 -5.70 7.21
CA HIS A 125 -14.01 -4.83 6.71
C HIS A 125 -12.83 -5.58 6.05
N TYR A 126 -12.77 -6.92 6.13
CA TYR A 126 -11.89 -7.75 5.27
C TYR A 126 -12.29 -7.75 3.80
N LEU A 127 -13.40 -7.13 3.43
CA LEU A 127 -13.82 -6.96 2.04
C LEU A 127 -12.76 -6.23 1.17
N GLN A 128 -11.89 -5.43 1.78
CA GLN A 128 -10.76 -4.77 1.11
C GLN A 128 -9.53 -5.67 0.89
N ASP A 129 -9.54 -6.91 1.40
CA ASP A 129 -8.43 -7.86 1.21
C ASP A 129 -8.36 -8.29 -0.28
N PRO A 130 -7.20 -8.18 -0.95
CA PRO A 130 -7.06 -8.50 -2.38
C PRO A 130 -7.39 -9.94 -2.78
N TYR A 131 -7.34 -10.87 -1.83
CA TYR A 131 -7.51 -12.31 -2.07
C TYR A 131 -8.86 -12.80 -1.53
N ARG A 132 -9.22 -12.41 -0.31
CA ARG A 132 -10.44 -12.85 0.40
C ARG A 132 -11.62 -11.90 0.20
N GLY A 133 -11.36 -10.62 -0.04
CA GLY A 133 -12.38 -9.60 -0.25
C GLY A 133 -13.43 -9.96 -1.31
N PRO A 134 -13.03 -10.50 -2.49
CA PRO A 134 -13.99 -10.94 -3.49
C PRO A 134 -14.99 -12.00 -2.99
N VAL A 135 -14.57 -12.90 -2.10
CA VAL A 135 -15.41 -13.97 -1.55
C VAL A 135 -16.56 -13.39 -0.71
N TRP A 136 -16.31 -12.32 0.05
CA TRP A 136 -17.36 -11.63 0.81
C TRP A 136 -18.45 -11.07 -0.09
N GLU A 137 -18.06 -10.39 -1.17
CA GLU A 137 -19.01 -9.83 -2.12
C GLU A 137 -19.78 -10.93 -2.86
N GLU A 138 -19.12 -12.02 -3.24
CA GLU A 138 -19.78 -13.19 -3.83
C GLU A 138 -20.87 -13.76 -2.91
N ILE A 139 -20.60 -13.88 -1.60
CA ILE A 139 -21.57 -14.36 -0.61
C ILE A 139 -22.75 -13.39 -0.48
N ILE A 140 -22.48 -12.09 -0.28
CA ILE A 140 -23.52 -11.08 -0.12
C ILE A 140 -24.42 -11.04 -1.37
N ILE A 141 -23.83 -11.03 -2.56
CA ILE A 141 -24.61 -10.95 -3.81
C ILE A 141 -25.36 -12.26 -4.09
N GLY A 142 -24.72 -13.40 -3.84
CA GLY A 142 -25.18 -14.71 -4.30
C GLY A 142 -26.13 -15.45 -3.35
N LEU A 143 -26.15 -15.13 -2.05
CA LEU A 143 -27.03 -15.83 -1.10
C LEU A 143 -28.51 -15.68 -1.51
N PRO A 144 -29.39 -16.66 -1.25
CA PRO A 144 -30.82 -16.50 -1.52
C PRO A 144 -31.39 -15.26 -0.78
N PRO A 145 -32.28 -14.44 -1.39
CA PRO A 145 -32.82 -13.23 -0.74
C PRO A 145 -33.56 -13.47 0.58
N ARG A 146 -34.05 -14.70 0.81
CA ARG A 146 -34.68 -15.12 2.08
C ARG A 146 -33.70 -15.16 3.26
N VAL A 147 -32.40 -15.27 3.00
CA VAL A 147 -31.36 -15.35 4.04
C VAL A 147 -31.05 -13.93 4.53
N ARG A 148 -31.25 -13.70 5.83
CA ARG A 148 -30.90 -12.44 6.50
C ARG A 148 -29.42 -12.39 6.84
N LEU A 149 -28.81 -11.22 6.64
CA LEU A 149 -27.39 -11.00 6.93
C LEU A 149 -27.21 -10.25 8.25
N VAL A 150 -26.22 -10.69 9.02
CA VAL A 150 -25.69 -9.97 10.19
C VAL A 150 -24.23 -9.65 9.91
N CYS A 151 -23.97 -8.45 9.42
CA CYS A 151 -22.64 -7.98 9.05
C CYS A 151 -22.00 -7.27 10.24
N LEU A 152 -20.93 -7.82 10.80
CA LEU A 152 -20.17 -7.20 11.89
C LEU A 152 -18.88 -6.61 11.35
N SER A 153 -18.62 -5.34 11.64
CA SER A 153 -17.43 -4.66 11.17
C SER A 153 -16.81 -3.80 12.27
N ALA A 154 -15.48 -3.64 12.23
CA ALA A 154 -14.83 -2.50 12.84
C ALA A 154 -15.40 -1.20 12.24
N THR A 155 -15.31 -0.10 12.97
CA THR A 155 -15.67 1.22 12.42
C THR A 155 -14.90 1.45 11.13
N VAL A 156 -15.60 1.82 10.05
CA VAL A 156 -15.04 2.31 8.79
C VAL A 156 -15.72 3.64 8.44
N SER A 157 -15.02 4.58 7.78
CA SER A 157 -15.59 5.93 7.62
C SER A 157 -16.74 6.01 6.61
N ASN A 158 -16.94 4.96 5.80
CA ASN A 158 -18.01 4.83 4.81
C ASN A 158 -18.96 3.67 5.13
N SER A 159 -19.21 3.37 6.41
CA SER A 159 -20.17 2.32 6.82
C SER A 159 -21.56 2.52 6.23
N GLU A 160 -22.03 3.77 6.10
CA GLU A 160 -23.29 4.09 5.43
C GLU A 160 -23.27 3.68 3.95
N GLU A 161 -22.18 3.94 3.22
CA GLU A 161 -22.05 3.53 1.81
C GLU A 161 -22.09 2.00 1.67
N LEU A 162 -21.44 1.28 2.59
CA LEU A 162 -21.49 -0.18 2.62
C LEU A 162 -22.91 -0.68 2.93
N GLY A 163 -23.59 -0.02 3.87
CA GLY A 163 -24.99 -0.27 4.21
C GLY A 163 -25.94 -0.08 3.03
N ASP A 164 -25.84 1.07 2.35
CA ASP A 164 -26.60 1.41 1.14
C ASP A 164 -26.42 0.33 0.06
N TRP A 165 -25.18 -0.15 -0.12
CA TRP A 165 -24.88 -1.20 -1.08
C TRP A 165 -25.53 -2.54 -0.69
N ILE A 166 -25.40 -2.97 0.56
CA ILE A 166 -26.04 -4.20 1.04
C ILE A 166 -27.56 -4.09 0.88
N GLU A 167 -28.16 -2.94 1.20
CA GLU A 167 -29.59 -2.71 1.01
C GLU A 167 -29.99 -2.78 -0.47
N ALA A 168 -29.24 -2.14 -1.36
CA ALA A 168 -29.49 -2.19 -2.80
C ALA A 168 -29.41 -3.62 -3.36
N VAL A 169 -28.54 -4.45 -2.80
CA VAL A 169 -28.34 -5.84 -3.24
C VAL A 169 -29.32 -6.81 -2.58
N ARG A 170 -29.66 -6.64 -1.29
CA ARG A 170 -30.39 -7.62 -0.48
C ARG A 170 -31.81 -7.22 -0.12
N GLY A 171 -32.17 -5.95 -0.26
CA GLY A 171 -33.39 -5.39 0.31
C GLY A 171 -33.18 -4.88 1.75
N PRO A 172 -34.26 -4.69 2.52
CA PRO A 172 -34.26 -3.94 3.78
C PRO A 172 -33.10 -4.31 4.72
N THR A 173 -32.21 -3.34 4.95
CA THR A 173 -31.01 -3.51 5.77
C THR A 173 -30.85 -2.30 6.68
N ALA A 174 -30.73 -2.52 7.99
CA ALA A 174 -30.43 -1.45 8.93
C ALA A 174 -28.92 -1.29 9.09
N THR A 175 -28.43 -0.05 9.02
CA THR A 175 -27.02 0.27 9.29
C THR A 175 -26.91 0.93 10.65
N VAL A 176 -26.30 0.24 11.60
CA VAL A 176 -26.11 0.69 12.98
C VAL A 176 -24.63 1.01 13.20
N ILE A 177 -24.35 2.26 13.57
CA ILE A 177 -22.99 2.76 13.72
C ILE A 177 -22.77 3.21 15.15
N GLU A 178 -21.76 2.65 15.81
CA GLU A 178 -21.27 3.08 17.11
C GLU A 178 -19.87 3.68 16.95
N HIS A 179 -19.64 4.85 17.51
CA HIS A 179 -18.34 5.54 17.44
C HIS A 179 -17.57 5.47 18.75
N ASN A 180 -18.27 5.25 19.87
CA ASN A 180 -17.67 5.25 21.19
C ASN A 180 -16.99 3.93 21.48
N ARG A 181 -15.73 4.05 21.91
CA ARG A 181 -14.94 2.91 22.36
C ARG A 181 -15.25 2.64 23.84
N PRO A 182 -15.44 1.37 24.27
CA PRO A 182 -15.73 1.06 25.67
C PRO A 182 -14.60 1.41 26.65
N VAL A 183 -13.36 1.42 26.16
CA VAL A 183 -12.16 1.79 26.92
C VAL A 183 -11.45 2.87 26.14
N GLU A 184 -11.27 4.05 26.74
CA GLU A 184 -10.60 5.18 26.11
C GLU A 184 -9.15 4.83 25.76
N LEU A 185 -8.62 5.42 24.70
CA LEU A 185 -7.27 5.15 24.21
C LEU A 185 -6.40 6.38 24.36
N GLU A 186 -5.35 6.29 25.17
CA GLU A 186 -4.30 7.30 25.23
C GLU A 186 -3.17 6.93 24.27
N ASN A 187 -2.85 7.85 23.36
CA ASN A 187 -1.73 7.70 22.43
C ASN A 187 -0.48 8.35 23.04
N LEU A 188 0.55 7.55 23.29
CA LEU A 188 1.83 7.91 23.88
C LEU A 188 2.96 7.78 22.85
N TYR A 189 4.00 8.57 23.04
CA TYR A 189 5.20 8.61 22.21
C TYR A 189 6.43 8.40 23.09
N MET A 190 7.27 7.43 22.73
CA MET A 190 8.44 7.07 23.52
C MET A 190 9.76 7.35 22.78
N VAL A 191 10.68 8.06 23.44
CA VAL A 191 11.95 8.50 22.87
C VAL A 191 13.08 8.20 23.86
N ALA A 192 14.12 7.49 23.43
CA ALA A 192 15.32 7.35 24.25
C ALA A 192 16.21 8.59 24.13
N ASP A 193 16.71 9.09 25.25
CA ASP A 193 17.61 10.25 25.33
C ASP A 193 18.89 9.84 26.04
N LYS A 194 20.03 9.97 25.35
CA LYS A 194 21.37 9.65 25.90
C LYS A 194 21.71 10.39 27.19
N ARG A 195 20.99 11.48 27.51
CA ARG A 195 21.20 12.30 28.71
C ARG A 195 20.20 12.02 29.82
N ALA A 196 19.15 11.25 29.55
CA ALA A 196 18.16 10.88 30.54
C ALA A 196 18.43 9.46 31.05
N PRO A 197 18.14 9.16 32.33
CA PRO A 197 18.27 7.81 32.87
C PRO A 197 17.20 6.84 32.32
N HIS A 198 16.09 7.37 31.81
CA HIS A 198 14.97 6.61 31.24
C HIS A 198 14.46 7.29 29.98
N ALA A 199 13.89 6.51 29.07
CA ALA A 199 13.17 7.03 27.90
C ALA A 199 12.06 8.01 28.30
N HIS A 200 11.94 9.09 27.54
CA HIS A 200 10.80 10.00 27.63
C HIS A 200 9.54 9.27 27.15
N LEU A 201 8.46 9.39 27.91
CA LEU A 201 7.13 8.91 27.54
C LEU A 201 6.18 10.09 27.65
N ILE A 202 5.66 10.57 26.53
CA ILE A 202 4.80 11.75 26.46
C ILE A 202 3.51 11.45 25.71
N PRO A 203 2.39 12.14 25.99
CA PRO A 203 1.19 12.02 25.18
C PRO A 203 1.44 12.58 23.77
N VAL A 204 0.91 11.90 22.75
CA VAL A 204 0.91 12.35 21.34
C VAL A 204 -0.04 13.52 21.18
N LEU A 205 -1.17 13.52 21.90
CA LEU A 205 -2.18 14.57 21.84
C LEU A 205 -2.35 15.21 23.22
N VAL A 206 -2.44 16.54 23.24
CA VAL A 206 -2.85 17.33 24.40
C VAL A 206 -4.01 18.20 23.94
N ASP A 207 -5.16 18.11 24.62
CA ASP A 207 -6.41 18.79 24.22
C ASP A 207 -6.79 18.53 22.74
N ASP A 208 -6.76 17.26 22.31
CA ASP A 208 -7.02 16.81 20.93
C ASP A 208 -6.09 17.41 19.85
N ARG A 209 -4.97 18.01 20.25
CA ARG A 209 -3.99 18.61 19.33
C ARG A 209 -2.62 17.95 19.46
N PRO A 210 -1.81 17.89 18.39
CA PRO A 210 -0.45 17.37 18.45
C PRO A 210 0.36 18.04 19.56
N ASN A 211 0.97 17.24 20.44
CA ASN A 211 1.78 17.74 21.55
C ASN A 211 3.01 18.49 21.03
N PRO A 212 3.19 19.79 21.35
CA PRO A 212 4.33 20.57 20.89
C PRO A 212 5.69 19.96 21.27
N ALA A 213 5.79 19.33 22.44
CA ALA A 213 7.02 18.69 22.91
C ALA A 213 7.49 17.55 21.99
N GLY A 214 6.57 16.92 21.24
CA GLY A 214 6.90 15.89 20.27
C GLY A 214 7.80 16.39 19.13
N TYR A 215 7.60 17.62 18.67
CA TYR A 215 8.38 18.22 17.58
C TYR A 215 9.82 18.57 17.97
N ASP A 216 10.11 18.68 19.27
CA ASP A 216 11.48 18.91 19.76
C ASP A 216 12.40 17.71 19.50
N PHE A 217 11.82 16.50 19.41
CA PHE A 217 12.56 15.27 19.10
C PHE A 217 12.89 15.16 17.61
N ASP A 218 12.04 15.69 16.73
CA ASP A 218 12.26 15.71 15.27
C ASP A 218 13.42 16.65 14.88
N SER A 219 13.51 17.79 15.56
CA SER A 219 14.45 18.88 15.27
C SER A 219 15.92 18.52 15.58
N ALA A 220 16.14 17.50 16.41
CA ALA A 220 17.46 17.02 16.82
C ALA A 220 17.89 15.72 16.10
N GLY A 221 17.11 15.24 15.12
CA GLY A 221 17.46 14.08 14.29
C GLY A 221 18.56 14.38 13.25
N PRO A 222 19.20 13.37 12.63
CA PRO A 222 20.40 13.55 11.80
C PRO A 222 20.23 14.34 10.47
N GLY A 223 19.05 14.90 10.19
CA GLY A 223 18.61 15.12 8.81
C GLY A 223 18.63 16.54 8.22
N ARG A 224 18.87 17.62 8.98
CA ARG A 224 18.75 18.98 8.41
C ARG A 224 19.99 19.89 8.47
N ALA A 225 21.02 19.55 9.24
CA ALA A 225 22.20 20.41 9.40
C ALA A 225 23.39 20.09 8.47
N ALA A 226 23.31 19.05 7.61
CA ALA A 226 24.47 18.52 6.88
C ALA A 226 24.62 18.99 5.42
N ARG A 227 24.00 20.10 4.98
CA ARG A 227 24.21 20.65 3.62
C ARG A 227 25.09 21.89 3.52
N HIS A 228 25.69 22.33 4.63
CA HIS A 228 26.67 23.43 4.60
C HIS A 228 27.93 23.07 5.40
N ARG A 229 28.82 22.28 4.78
CA ARG A 229 30.28 22.47 4.75
C ARG A 229 30.93 21.23 4.16
N GLY A 230 31.72 21.43 3.11
CA GLY A 230 32.55 20.38 2.51
C GLY A 230 33.73 20.01 3.41
N GLY A 231 34.14 18.74 3.28
CA GLY A 231 35.48 18.26 3.65
C GLY A 231 35.53 17.34 4.87
N GLY A 232 35.96 16.09 4.64
CA GLY A 232 36.60 15.24 5.66
C GLY A 232 35.79 14.05 6.16
N ALA A 233 36.31 12.85 5.91
CA ALA A 233 35.82 11.58 6.43
C ALA A 233 36.08 11.42 7.94
N TYR A 234 35.30 10.52 8.56
CA TYR A 234 35.33 9.98 9.94
C TYR A 234 34.59 10.75 11.03
N GLY A 235 33.43 10.21 11.44
CA GLY A 235 32.78 10.45 12.73
C GLY A 235 31.38 11.07 12.66
N ALA A 236 30.37 10.30 12.22
CA ALA A 236 28.98 10.67 12.46
C ALA A 236 28.73 10.65 13.98
N ARG A 237 28.82 11.81 14.64
CA ARG A 237 28.34 11.98 16.02
C ARG A 237 26.83 11.76 16.01
N GLY A 238 26.38 10.57 16.42
CA GLY A 238 24.97 10.20 16.47
C GLY A 238 24.17 11.19 17.33
N GLY A 239 22.97 11.54 16.87
CA GLY A 239 22.07 12.51 17.50
C GLY A 239 21.79 12.23 18.99
N ARG A 240 21.25 13.23 19.70
CA ARG A 240 20.91 13.16 21.14
C ARG A 240 19.90 12.04 21.41
N TYR A 241 18.86 11.98 20.59
CA TYR A 241 17.79 11.00 20.71
C TYR A 241 18.09 9.76 19.89
N LEU A 242 17.62 8.63 20.41
CA LEU A 242 17.77 7.29 19.83
C LEU A 242 16.41 6.60 19.80
N PRO A 243 16.21 5.61 18.91
CA PRO A 243 15.10 4.68 19.06
C PRO A 243 15.24 3.94 20.39
N PRO A 244 14.19 3.87 21.22
CA PRO A 244 14.21 3.08 22.46
C PRO A 244 14.59 1.62 22.22
N GLN A 245 15.43 1.06 23.10
CA GLN A 245 15.74 -0.37 23.04
C GLN A 245 14.59 -1.18 23.65
N ARG A 246 14.37 -2.41 23.16
CA ARG A 246 13.23 -3.24 23.59
C ARG A 246 13.18 -3.49 25.10
N LEU A 247 14.34 -3.75 25.73
CA LEU A 247 14.44 -3.91 27.18
C LEU A 247 14.03 -2.62 27.90
N GLU A 248 14.59 -1.48 27.50
CA GLU A 248 14.27 -0.16 28.07
C GLU A 248 12.77 0.16 27.96
N VAL A 249 12.14 -0.17 26.82
CA VAL A 249 10.69 -0.02 26.65
C VAL A 249 9.94 -0.89 27.66
N ILE A 250 10.27 -2.16 27.79
CA ILE A 250 9.58 -3.09 28.69
C ILE A 250 9.76 -2.70 30.15
N GLU A 251 10.97 -2.31 30.55
CA GLU A 251 11.25 -1.78 31.88
C GLU A 251 10.42 -0.53 32.16
N ARG A 252 10.34 0.39 31.19
CA ARG A 252 9.52 1.60 31.32
C ARG A 252 8.04 1.26 31.47
N LEU A 253 7.50 0.38 30.64
CA LEU A 253 6.10 -0.08 30.75
C LEU A 253 5.83 -0.74 32.09
N THR A 254 6.76 -1.56 32.59
CA THR A 254 6.63 -2.22 33.89
C THR A 254 6.60 -1.20 35.03
N SER A 255 7.48 -0.20 35.00
CA SER A 255 7.55 0.84 36.02
C SER A 255 6.32 1.74 36.09
N GLU A 256 5.59 1.86 34.98
CA GLU A 256 4.36 2.66 34.84
C GLU A 256 3.08 1.80 34.97
N ASP A 257 3.21 0.51 35.35
CA ASP A 257 2.09 -0.44 35.45
C ASP A 257 1.31 -0.61 34.12
N LEU A 258 1.98 -0.51 32.99
CA LEU A 258 1.36 -0.55 31.65
C LEU A 258 1.27 -1.97 31.05
N LEU A 259 1.55 -3.03 31.82
CA LEU A 259 1.43 -4.41 31.39
C LEU A 259 0.02 -4.99 31.66
N PRO A 260 -0.46 -6.00 30.90
CA PRO A 260 0.22 -6.70 29.82
C PRO A 260 0.31 -5.87 28.53
N ALA A 261 1.33 -6.13 27.72
CA ALA A 261 1.59 -5.40 26.48
C ALA A 261 1.74 -6.31 25.26
N ILE A 262 1.15 -5.90 24.13
CA ILE A 262 1.44 -6.45 22.80
C ILE A 262 2.41 -5.51 22.11
N TYR A 263 3.57 -6.03 21.75
CA TYR A 263 4.65 -5.29 21.10
C TYR A 263 4.73 -5.67 19.62
N PHE A 264 4.23 -4.78 18.75
CA PHE A 264 4.18 -5.02 17.32
C PHE A 264 5.52 -4.78 16.62
N ILE A 265 6.00 -5.82 15.93
CA ILE A 265 7.22 -5.84 15.11
C ILE A 265 6.87 -6.47 13.77
N PHE A 266 7.10 -5.76 12.66
CA PHE A 266 6.74 -6.24 11.31
C PHE A 266 7.68 -7.29 10.70
N SER A 267 8.47 -7.99 11.52
CA SER A 267 9.38 -9.05 11.08
C SER A 267 9.35 -10.21 12.07
N ARG A 268 9.15 -11.43 11.55
CA ARG A 268 9.06 -12.67 12.34
C ARG A 268 10.35 -12.93 13.11
N ASN A 269 11.48 -12.97 12.39
CA ASN A 269 12.80 -13.13 12.99
C ASN A 269 13.08 -12.04 14.03
N ALA A 270 12.60 -10.82 13.79
CA ALA A 270 12.78 -9.75 14.76
C ALA A 270 11.91 -9.92 16.02
N CYS A 271 10.75 -10.60 15.96
CA CYS A 271 9.99 -11.02 17.13
C CYS A 271 10.76 -12.07 17.94
N ASP A 272 11.27 -13.11 17.28
CA ASP A 272 12.03 -14.18 17.95
C ASP A 272 13.34 -13.65 18.55
N ASP A 273 14.05 -12.76 17.84
CA ASP A 273 15.21 -12.05 18.38
C ASP A 273 14.85 -11.19 19.59
N ALA A 274 13.65 -10.61 19.63
CA ALA A 274 13.16 -9.84 20.78
C ALA A 274 12.99 -10.75 21.99
N LEU A 275 12.31 -11.88 21.78
CA LEU A 275 12.04 -12.90 22.78
C LEU A 275 13.35 -13.43 23.36
N ALA A 276 14.28 -13.87 22.50
CA ALA A 276 15.58 -14.38 22.90
C ALA A 276 16.36 -13.37 23.75
N ARG A 277 16.45 -12.11 23.30
CA ARG A 277 17.14 -11.06 24.07
C ARG A 277 16.52 -10.82 25.44
N CYS A 278 15.18 -10.82 25.55
CA CYS A 278 14.49 -10.61 26.82
C CYS A 278 14.66 -11.81 27.77
N ARG A 279 14.58 -13.04 27.23
CA ARG A 279 14.85 -14.28 27.97
C ARG A 279 16.28 -14.29 28.51
N ASP A 280 17.25 -13.99 27.67
CA ASP A 280 18.68 -14.03 28.01
C ASP A 280 19.07 -12.91 28.99
N ALA A 281 18.34 -11.79 28.98
CA ALA A 281 18.44 -10.74 29.98
C ALA A 281 17.83 -11.12 31.35
N GLY A 282 17.16 -12.27 31.44
CA GLY A 282 16.61 -12.78 32.69
C GLY A 282 15.33 -12.08 33.15
N LEU A 283 14.61 -11.39 32.26
CA LEU A 283 13.30 -10.82 32.59
C LEU A 283 12.34 -11.93 33.00
N ARG A 284 11.61 -11.72 34.10
CA ARG A 284 10.61 -12.66 34.62
C ARG A 284 9.42 -11.90 35.18
N PHE A 285 8.24 -12.23 34.66
CA PHE A 285 6.95 -11.63 35.03
C PHE A 285 5.98 -12.65 35.65
N THR A 286 6.48 -13.84 35.97
CA THR A 286 5.70 -14.97 36.48
C THR A 286 6.25 -15.46 37.81
N ASP A 287 5.35 -15.90 38.68
CA ASP A 287 5.70 -16.69 39.85
C ASP A 287 5.81 -18.21 39.56
N ALA A 288 6.15 -19.01 40.58
CA ALA A 288 6.33 -20.45 40.42
C ALA A 288 5.02 -21.19 40.07
N SER A 289 3.86 -20.70 40.55
CA SER A 289 2.55 -21.28 40.27
C SER A 289 2.09 -20.97 38.86
N GLU A 290 2.27 -19.73 38.40
CA GLU A 290 2.02 -19.30 37.02
C GLU A 290 2.92 -20.09 36.07
N ALA A 291 4.21 -20.24 36.37
CA ALA A 291 5.14 -21.02 35.55
C ALA A 291 4.77 -22.51 35.46
N ALA A 292 4.22 -23.10 36.52
CA ALA A 292 3.71 -24.47 36.51
C ALA A 292 2.43 -24.58 35.68
N ARG A 293 1.51 -23.62 35.80
CA ARG A 293 0.28 -23.57 34.99
C ARG A 293 0.58 -23.45 33.49
N ILE A 294 1.53 -22.58 33.12
CA ILE A 294 2.01 -22.44 31.74
C ILE A 294 2.53 -23.78 31.22
N ARG A 295 3.32 -24.50 32.01
CA ARG A 295 3.82 -25.82 31.61
C ARG A 295 2.69 -26.80 31.32
N THR A 296 1.68 -26.89 32.17
CA THR A 296 0.52 -27.76 31.94
C THR A 296 -0.22 -27.41 30.65
N ILE A 297 -0.39 -26.11 30.36
CA ILE A 297 -1.02 -25.65 29.11
C ILE A 297 -0.18 -26.06 27.90
N VAL A 298 1.13 -25.86 27.97
CA VAL A 298 2.06 -26.18 26.89
C VAL A 298 2.12 -27.68 26.64
N GLU A 299 2.28 -28.50 27.69
CA GLU A 299 2.32 -29.96 27.60
C GLU A 299 1.05 -30.52 26.94
N ALA A 300 -0.12 -30.00 27.29
CA ALA A 300 -1.38 -30.38 26.64
C ALA A 300 -1.44 -29.95 25.17
N ALA A 301 -0.90 -28.78 24.83
CA ALA A 301 -0.89 -28.29 23.45
C ALA A 301 0.06 -29.08 22.54
N VAL A 302 1.14 -29.64 23.08
CA VAL A 302 2.17 -30.38 22.32
C VAL A 302 2.07 -31.90 22.46
N GLU A 303 1.06 -32.43 23.14
CA GLU A 303 0.89 -33.87 23.43
C GLU A 303 1.01 -34.78 22.18
N GLY A 304 0.62 -34.27 21.00
CA GLY A 304 0.70 -35.00 19.73
C GLY A 304 2.04 -34.92 18.99
N LEU A 305 3.05 -34.22 19.51
CA LEU A 305 4.34 -34.00 18.85
C LEU A 305 5.43 -34.88 19.47
N GLY A 306 6.29 -35.47 18.62
CA GLY A 306 7.41 -36.28 19.10
C GLY A 306 8.57 -35.43 19.64
N ASP A 307 9.34 -35.99 20.57
CA ASP A 307 10.47 -35.29 21.22
C ASP A 307 11.49 -34.72 20.22
N HIS A 308 11.79 -35.47 19.15
CA HIS A 308 12.72 -35.01 18.11
C HIS A 308 12.19 -33.79 17.34
N ASP A 309 10.88 -33.76 17.03
CA ASP A 309 10.28 -32.60 16.36
C ASP A 309 10.27 -31.40 17.31
N LEU A 310 10.02 -31.60 18.60
CA LEU A 310 10.08 -30.55 19.61
C LEU A 310 11.48 -29.94 19.75
N GLU A 311 12.52 -30.77 19.73
CA GLU A 311 13.92 -30.32 19.74
C GLU A 311 14.21 -29.42 18.52
N VAL A 312 13.85 -29.88 17.33
CA VAL A 312 13.99 -29.14 16.06
C VAL A 312 13.23 -27.80 16.08
N LEU A 313 12.07 -27.76 16.74
CA LEU A 313 11.23 -26.57 16.88
C LEU A 313 11.73 -25.60 17.97
N GLY A 314 12.81 -25.92 18.69
CA GLY A 314 13.36 -25.09 19.76
C GLY A 314 12.47 -25.03 21.00
N TYR A 315 11.74 -26.11 21.29
CA TYR A 315 10.74 -26.19 22.36
C TYR A 315 11.26 -25.72 23.72
N ASP A 316 12.43 -26.19 24.16
CA ASP A 316 12.94 -25.89 25.51
C ASP A 316 13.16 -24.40 25.73
N LEU A 317 13.79 -23.74 24.75
CA LEU A 317 14.07 -22.31 24.78
C LEU A 317 12.80 -21.47 24.69
N TRP A 318 11.81 -21.94 23.93
CA TRP A 318 10.50 -21.33 23.83
C TRP A 318 9.70 -21.47 25.13
N LEU A 319 9.63 -22.68 25.70
CA LEU A 319 8.97 -22.95 26.97
C LEU A 319 9.60 -22.13 28.10
N GLN A 320 10.93 -22.03 28.16
CA GLN A 320 11.62 -21.21 29.16
C GLN A 320 11.17 -19.75 29.12
N ALA A 321 11.09 -19.16 27.93
CA ALA A 321 10.62 -17.78 27.77
C ALA A 321 9.15 -17.63 28.16
N LEU A 322 8.32 -18.60 27.78
CA LEU A 322 6.90 -18.61 28.15
C LEU A 322 6.72 -18.70 29.67
N GLN A 323 7.49 -19.57 30.34
CA GLN A 323 7.54 -19.68 31.80
C GLN A 323 8.10 -18.43 32.50
N GLN A 324 8.70 -17.48 31.77
CA GLN A 324 9.09 -16.15 32.26
C GLN A 324 7.98 -15.10 32.03
N GLY A 325 6.88 -15.46 31.36
CA GLY A 325 5.78 -14.55 31.05
C GLY A 325 5.98 -13.73 29.77
N ILE A 326 6.85 -14.18 28.86
CA ILE A 326 7.18 -13.49 27.60
C ILE A 326 6.98 -14.46 26.43
N ALA A 327 6.40 -13.99 25.32
CA ALA A 327 6.18 -14.81 24.13
C ALA A 327 6.47 -14.05 22.83
N SER A 328 6.73 -14.78 21.74
CA SER A 328 6.53 -14.29 20.38
C SER A 328 5.20 -14.80 19.84
N HIS A 329 4.58 -14.07 18.90
CA HIS A 329 3.39 -14.51 18.16
C HIS A 329 3.46 -14.06 16.70
N HIS A 330 3.65 -15.01 15.79
CA HIS A 330 3.63 -14.71 14.36
C HIS A 330 3.34 -15.94 13.51
N ALA A 331 3.00 -15.72 12.25
CA ALA A 331 2.61 -16.77 11.31
C ALA A 331 3.63 -17.92 11.14
N GLY A 332 4.94 -17.69 11.36
CA GLY A 332 5.99 -18.72 11.29
C GLY A 332 6.04 -19.71 12.46
N MET A 333 5.26 -19.51 13.53
CA MET A 333 5.12 -20.50 14.60
C MET A 333 4.18 -21.63 14.16
N ILE A 334 4.39 -22.83 14.68
CA ILE A 334 3.44 -23.94 14.49
C ILE A 334 2.12 -23.67 15.23
N PRO A 335 0.98 -24.25 14.79
CA PRO A 335 -0.32 -24.04 15.42
C PRO A 335 -0.33 -24.30 16.94
N ALA A 336 0.25 -25.42 17.39
CA ALA A 336 0.30 -25.78 18.81
C ALA A 336 0.96 -24.69 19.69
N PHE A 337 2.07 -24.10 19.23
CA PHE A 337 2.74 -23.04 19.99
C PHE A 337 1.92 -21.75 20.02
N LYS A 338 1.23 -21.40 18.92
CA LYS A 338 0.34 -20.22 18.89
C LYS A 338 -0.81 -20.39 19.86
N GLU A 339 -1.49 -21.53 19.82
CA GLU A 339 -2.62 -21.84 20.70
C GLU A 339 -2.20 -21.83 22.18
N ALA A 340 -1.01 -22.36 22.49
CA ALA A 340 -0.46 -22.28 23.84
C ALA A 340 -0.19 -20.83 24.30
N VAL A 341 0.41 -20.00 23.45
CA VAL A 341 0.65 -18.56 23.74
C VAL A 341 -0.68 -17.83 23.93
N GLU A 342 -1.64 -18.06 23.04
CA GLU A 342 -2.96 -17.41 23.08
C GLU A 342 -3.70 -17.75 24.37
N ARG A 343 -3.73 -19.03 24.74
CA ARG A 343 -4.33 -19.48 26.00
C ARG A 343 -3.61 -18.90 27.22
N CYS A 344 -2.28 -18.90 27.23
CA CYS A 344 -1.52 -18.32 28.34
C CYS A 344 -1.74 -16.80 28.45
N PHE A 345 -1.92 -16.10 27.34
CA PHE A 345 -2.22 -14.67 27.35
C PHE A 345 -3.63 -14.37 27.87
N ILE A 346 -4.63 -15.15 27.42
CA ILE A 346 -6.02 -15.03 27.89
C ILE A 346 -6.14 -15.34 29.39
N GLU A 347 -5.43 -16.36 29.89
CA GLU A 347 -5.35 -16.68 31.32
C GLU A 347 -4.51 -15.65 32.11
N GLY A 348 -3.96 -14.62 31.45
CA GLY A 348 -3.18 -13.55 32.08
C GLY A 348 -1.78 -13.96 32.52
N LEU A 349 -1.27 -15.12 32.09
CA LEU A 349 0.03 -15.67 32.48
C LEU A 349 1.19 -15.04 31.69
N VAL A 350 0.96 -14.63 30.44
CA VAL A 350 1.95 -13.92 29.61
C VAL A 350 1.71 -12.42 29.70
N LYS A 351 2.74 -11.66 30.09
CA LYS A 351 2.64 -10.20 30.27
C LYS A 351 3.19 -9.41 29.08
N VAL A 352 4.08 -10.00 28.26
CA VAL A 352 4.63 -9.34 27.07
C VAL A 352 4.59 -10.29 25.87
N VAL A 353 3.96 -9.87 24.77
CA VAL A 353 3.92 -10.63 23.51
C VAL A 353 4.54 -9.81 22.39
N PHE A 354 5.60 -10.32 21.75
CA PHE A 354 6.16 -9.75 20.53
C PHE A 354 5.43 -10.30 19.31
N ALA A 355 4.63 -9.46 18.65
CA ALA A 355 3.70 -9.91 17.63
C ALA A 355 3.91 -9.26 16.27
N THR A 356 3.64 -9.99 15.20
CA THR A 356 3.46 -9.38 13.87
C THR A 356 2.03 -8.83 13.70
N GLU A 357 1.80 -8.01 12.67
CA GLU A 357 0.48 -7.44 12.33
C GLU A 357 -0.65 -8.49 12.26
N THR A 358 -0.33 -9.73 11.92
CA THR A 358 -1.29 -10.85 11.88
C THR A 358 -2.01 -11.10 13.20
N LEU A 359 -1.48 -10.64 14.33
CA LEU A 359 -2.16 -10.77 15.62
C LEU A 359 -3.32 -9.77 15.77
N ALA A 360 -3.18 -8.57 15.19
CA ALA A 360 -4.27 -7.60 15.18
C ALA A 360 -5.45 -8.08 14.33
N LEU A 361 -5.20 -9.04 13.44
CA LEU A 361 -6.12 -9.67 12.51
C LEU A 361 -6.72 -10.94 13.12
N GLY A 362 -7.68 -10.79 14.03
CA GLY A 362 -8.59 -11.88 14.37
C GLY A 362 -8.19 -12.87 15.48
N VAL A 363 -7.62 -12.43 16.61
CA VAL A 363 -7.65 -13.24 17.84
C VAL A 363 -8.11 -12.37 18.99
N ASN A 364 -8.99 -12.84 19.87
CA ASN A 364 -9.43 -12.05 21.03
C ASN A 364 -8.36 -11.98 22.14
N MET A 365 -7.29 -11.21 21.89
CA MET A 365 -6.24 -10.95 22.87
C MET A 365 -6.09 -9.44 23.12
N PRO A 366 -6.96 -8.83 23.95
CA PRO A 366 -6.79 -7.45 24.37
C PRO A 366 -5.67 -7.35 25.42
N ALA A 367 -4.82 -6.34 25.28
CA ALA A 367 -3.74 -6.01 26.21
C ALA A 367 -4.05 -4.67 26.87
N ARG A 368 -3.43 -4.33 28.01
CA ARG A 368 -3.53 -2.97 28.55
C ARG A 368 -2.83 -1.96 27.62
N THR A 369 -1.69 -2.36 27.08
CA THR A 369 -0.86 -1.53 26.21
C THR A 369 -0.54 -2.20 24.87
N VAL A 370 -0.48 -1.41 23.82
CA VAL A 370 0.07 -1.79 22.51
C VAL A 370 1.28 -0.94 22.21
N VAL A 371 2.42 -1.55 21.87
CA VAL A 371 3.63 -0.86 21.40
C VAL A 371 3.77 -1.04 19.90
N ILE A 372 4.07 0.03 19.16
CA ILE A 372 4.34 0.00 17.73
C ILE A 372 5.79 0.42 17.49
N GLU A 373 6.65 -0.55 17.14
CA GLU A 373 8.10 -0.31 16.99
C GLU A 373 8.43 0.62 15.82
N LYS A 374 7.69 0.47 14.71
CA LYS A 374 7.89 1.21 13.46
C LYS A 374 6.54 1.51 12.84
N LEU A 375 6.46 2.62 12.10
CA LEU A 375 5.28 2.99 11.30
C LEU A 375 5.47 2.72 9.81
N THR A 376 6.54 2.04 9.42
CA THR A 376 6.82 1.65 8.04
C THR A 376 6.97 0.14 7.95
N LYS A 377 6.33 -0.48 6.97
CA LYS A 377 6.39 -1.93 6.71
C LYS A 377 6.90 -2.23 5.31
N TYR A 378 7.60 -3.35 5.16
CA TYR A 378 8.05 -3.82 3.85
C TYR A 378 6.96 -4.68 3.22
N ASN A 379 6.48 -4.31 2.03
CA ASN A 379 5.42 -5.04 1.32
C ASN A 379 5.93 -6.08 0.31
N GLY A 380 7.25 -6.27 0.20
CA GLY A 380 7.87 -7.13 -0.82
C GLY A 380 8.67 -6.34 -1.86
N GLU A 381 8.26 -5.09 -2.14
CA GLU A 381 8.87 -4.22 -3.15
C GLU A 381 9.38 -2.90 -2.54
N SER A 382 8.66 -2.35 -1.56
CA SER A 382 8.94 -1.04 -0.96
C SER A 382 8.56 -0.99 0.51
N HIS A 383 9.09 0.03 1.20
CA HIS A 383 8.69 0.35 2.57
C HIS A 383 7.54 1.35 2.56
N ASP A 384 6.34 0.88 2.87
CA ASP A 384 5.13 1.68 2.94
C ASP A 384 4.87 2.17 4.35
N PHE A 385 4.37 3.40 4.46
CA PHE A 385 3.88 3.94 5.72
C PHE A 385 2.54 3.29 6.08
N LEU A 386 2.30 3.04 7.38
CA LEU A 386 1.02 2.47 7.84
C LEU A 386 -0.14 3.39 7.48
N THR A 387 -1.24 2.79 7.05
CA THR A 387 -2.50 3.53 6.84
C THR A 387 -3.20 3.79 8.18
N PRO A 388 -4.08 4.81 8.27
CA PRO A 388 -4.91 5.02 9.46
C PRO A 388 -5.73 3.79 9.87
N ALA A 389 -6.22 3.02 8.90
CA ALA A 389 -6.93 1.77 9.15
C ALA A 389 -6.05 0.73 9.87
N GLN A 390 -4.83 0.51 9.35
CA GLN A 390 -3.86 -0.42 9.96
C GLN A 390 -3.45 0.05 11.36
N PHE A 391 -3.22 1.34 11.54
CA PHE A 391 -2.90 1.92 12.85
C PHE A 391 -4.04 1.68 13.86
N THR A 392 -5.29 1.92 13.46
CA THR A 392 -6.47 1.70 14.30
C THR A 392 -6.69 0.21 14.63
N GLN A 393 -6.40 -0.69 13.69
CA GLN A 393 -6.46 -2.14 13.94
C GLN A 393 -5.45 -2.59 14.99
N LEU A 394 -4.21 -2.08 14.94
CA LEU A 394 -3.16 -2.39 15.92
C LEU A 394 -3.53 -1.84 17.30
N THR A 395 -3.83 -0.54 17.36
CA THR A 395 -4.14 0.17 18.62
C THR A 395 -5.46 -0.24 19.24
N GLY A 396 -6.41 -0.73 18.45
CA GLY A 396 -7.69 -1.28 18.92
C GLY A 396 -7.55 -2.48 19.88
N ARG A 397 -6.35 -3.07 19.99
CA ARG A 397 -6.02 -4.13 20.97
C ARG A 397 -5.66 -3.61 22.37
N ALA A 398 -5.46 -2.31 22.56
CA ALA A 398 -5.09 -1.72 23.85
C ALA A 398 -6.30 -1.35 24.70
N GLY A 399 -6.39 -1.78 25.95
CA GLY A 399 -7.56 -1.61 26.83
C GLY A 399 -8.47 -2.84 26.81
N ARG A 400 -8.59 -3.49 27.96
CA ARG A 400 -9.42 -4.67 28.21
C ARG A 400 -10.75 -4.24 28.83
N ARG A 401 -11.85 -4.46 28.12
CA ARG A 401 -13.21 -4.10 28.60
C ARG A 401 -13.50 -4.77 29.94
N GLY A 402 -13.94 -3.98 30.92
CA GLY A 402 -14.28 -4.46 32.26
C GLY A 402 -13.09 -4.67 33.19
N ILE A 403 -11.85 -4.45 32.73
CA ILE A 403 -10.63 -4.58 33.53
C ILE A 403 -9.86 -3.26 33.54
N ASP A 404 -9.61 -2.66 32.38
CA ASP A 404 -8.87 -1.42 32.25
C ASP A 404 -9.83 -0.22 32.14
N THR A 405 -9.49 0.89 32.80
CA THR A 405 -10.17 2.18 32.62
C THR A 405 -9.74 2.89 31.35
N GLU A 406 -8.45 2.75 31.00
CA GLU A 406 -7.79 3.35 29.85
C GLU A 406 -6.88 2.30 29.19
N GLY A 407 -6.81 2.33 27.87
CA GLY A 407 -5.85 1.58 27.08
C GLY A 407 -4.76 2.51 26.54
N TYR A 408 -3.56 1.98 26.36
CA TYR A 408 -2.42 2.79 25.92
C TYR A 408 -1.86 2.32 24.58
N SER A 409 -1.64 3.23 23.65
CA SER A 409 -0.83 2.99 22.45
C SER A 409 0.50 3.70 22.58
N VAL A 410 1.62 3.00 22.47
CA VAL A 410 2.97 3.58 22.56
C VAL A 410 3.66 3.47 21.21
N VAL A 411 3.86 4.59 20.53
CA VAL A 411 4.63 4.66 19.29
C VAL A 411 6.08 5.02 19.61
N LEU A 412 7.03 4.22 19.10
CA LEU A 412 8.44 4.46 19.34
C LEU A 412 9.01 5.49 18.34
N TRP A 413 9.87 6.36 18.85
CA TRP A 413 10.57 7.34 18.02
C TRP A 413 11.50 6.65 17.02
N SER A 414 11.52 7.20 15.80
CA SER A 414 12.49 6.83 14.78
C SER A 414 13.01 8.07 14.06
N PRO A 415 14.24 8.05 13.53
CA PRO A 415 14.76 9.19 12.77
C PRO A 415 14.12 9.36 11.39
N PHE A 416 13.28 8.41 10.95
CA PHE A 416 12.70 8.38 9.60
C PHE A 416 11.25 8.86 9.56
N VAL A 417 10.56 8.83 10.70
CA VAL A 417 9.15 9.22 10.82
C VAL A 417 9.05 10.32 11.85
N GLY A 418 8.65 11.52 11.42
CA GLY A 418 8.50 12.66 12.31
C GLY A 418 7.23 12.57 13.16
N PHE A 419 7.25 13.22 14.32
CA PHE A 419 6.13 13.30 15.25
C PHE A 419 4.82 13.77 14.59
N GLY A 420 4.89 14.74 13.67
CA GLY A 420 3.71 15.22 12.95
C GLY A 420 2.98 14.12 12.15
N GLN A 421 3.70 13.12 11.65
CA GLN A 421 3.10 11.97 10.96
C GLN A 421 2.43 11.01 11.95
N VAL A 422 3.04 10.82 13.13
CA VAL A 422 2.46 10.03 14.23
C VAL A 422 1.16 10.65 14.71
N ALA A 423 1.18 11.95 14.99
CA ALA A 423 0.00 12.70 15.40
C ALA A 423 -1.09 12.67 14.33
N GLY A 424 -0.71 12.78 13.05
CA GLY A 424 -1.64 12.61 11.93
C GLY A 424 -2.40 11.28 11.97
N LEU A 425 -1.70 10.16 12.22
CA LEU A 425 -2.35 8.85 12.39
C LEU A 425 -3.28 8.81 13.61
N ALA A 426 -2.84 9.33 14.75
CA ALA A 426 -3.62 9.35 15.99
C ALA A 426 -4.90 10.21 15.90
N THR A 427 -4.89 11.27 15.08
CA THR A 427 -6.06 12.14 14.85
C THR A 427 -6.98 11.69 13.71
N SER A 428 -6.53 10.74 12.88
CA SER A 428 -7.25 10.37 11.65
C SER A 428 -8.54 9.62 11.97
N ARG A 429 -9.66 10.09 11.41
CA ARG A 429 -10.99 9.46 11.52
C ARG A 429 -11.52 8.93 10.17
N GLU A 430 -10.78 9.17 9.09
CA GLU A 430 -11.14 8.78 7.73
C GLU A 430 -10.33 7.55 7.29
N TYR A 431 -11.04 6.46 7.02
CA TYR A 431 -10.49 5.20 6.51
C TYR A 431 -11.60 4.48 5.74
N PRO A 432 -11.88 4.90 4.49
CA PRO A 432 -12.95 4.31 3.70
C PRO A 432 -12.56 2.88 3.29
N LEU A 433 -13.51 1.97 3.43
CA LEU A 433 -13.43 0.62 2.89
C LEU A 433 -13.52 0.68 1.37
N THR A 434 -12.54 0.09 0.69
CA THR A 434 -12.53 -0.03 -0.78
C THR A 434 -12.73 -1.47 -1.21
N SER A 435 -13.58 -1.71 -2.20
CA SER A 435 -13.74 -3.04 -2.78
C SER A 435 -12.44 -3.57 -3.39
N ALA A 436 -12.11 -4.83 -3.08
CA ALA A 436 -11.07 -5.60 -3.76
C ALA A 436 -11.61 -6.52 -4.86
N PHE A 437 -12.91 -6.43 -5.18
CA PHE A 437 -13.58 -7.35 -6.08
C PHE A 437 -13.05 -7.28 -7.51
N ARG A 438 -12.70 -8.45 -8.04
CA ARG A 438 -12.22 -8.63 -9.40
C ARG A 438 -12.68 -9.99 -9.90
N ALA A 439 -13.12 -10.05 -11.16
CA ALA A 439 -13.37 -11.33 -11.80
C ALA A 439 -12.06 -12.15 -11.88
N THR A 440 -12.11 -13.38 -11.37
CA THR A 440 -11.06 -14.41 -11.45
C THR A 440 -11.44 -15.48 -12.47
N TYR A 441 -10.51 -16.35 -12.88
CA TYR A 441 -10.78 -17.39 -13.86
C TYR A 441 -11.81 -18.41 -13.35
N ASN A 442 -11.62 -18.95 -12.15
CA ASN A 442 -12.60 -19.84 -11.50
C ASN A 442 -13.98 -19.19 -11.33
N MET A 443 -14.03 -17.91 -10.90
CA MET A 443 -15.30 -17.20 -10.76
C MET A 443 -15.99 -17.08 -12.12
N SER A 444 -15.27 -16.65 -13.16
CA SER A 444 -15.85 -16.50 -14.50
C SER A 444 -16.37 -17.83 -15.05
N ALA A 445 -15.63 -18.93 -14.85
CA ALA A 445 -16.08 -20.26 -15.22
C ALA A 445 -17.38 -20.64 -14.46
N ASN A 446 -17.45 -20.40 -13.15
CA ASN A 446 -18.64 -20.68 -12.35
C ASN A 446 -19.85 -19.82 -12.76
N LEU A 447 -19.65 -18.55 -13.13
CA LEU A 447 -20.73 -17.70 -13.65
C LEU A 447 -21.25 -18.26 -14.99
N VAL A 448 -20.37 -18.57 -15.94
CA VAL A 448 -20.79 -19.14 -17.24
C VAL A 448 -21.55 -20.47 -17.06
N ALA A 449 -21.12 -21.32 -16.13
CA ALA A 449 -21.74 -22.62 -15.88
C ALA A 449 -23.21 -22.55 -15.42
N ARG A 450 -23.63 -21.45 -14.79
CA ARG A 450 -24.86 -21.41 -13.99
C ARG A 450 -25.90 -20.43 -14.49
N MET A 451 -25.47 -19.40 -15.19
CA MET A 451 -26.33 -18.29 -15.55
C MET A 451 -26.06 -17.82 -16.97
N SER A 452 -27.06 -17.19 -17.56
CA SER A 452 -26.92 -16.56 -18.86
C SER A 452 -25.97 -15.36 -18.79
N ARG A 453 -25.42 -14.95 -19.93
CA ARG A 453 -24.52 -13.78 -20.01
C ARG A 453 -25.10 -12.51 -19.39
N PRO A 454 -26.36 -12.13 -19.66
CA PRO A 454 -26.97 -10.96 -19.03
C PRO A 454 -27.05 -11.08 -17.50
N GLU A 455 -27.36 -12.26 -16.98
CA GLU A 455 -27.41 -12.51 -15.53
C GLU A 455 -26.03 -12.41 -14.88
N ALA A 456 -24.98 -12.97 -15.51
CA ALA A 456 -23.60 -12.85 -15.03
C ALA A 456 -23.14 -11.39 -14.96
N LEU A 457 -23.41 -10.60 -16.00
CA LEU A 457 -23.11 -9.17 -16.01
C LEU A 457 -23.93 -8.41 -14.96
N SER A 458 -25.18 -8.81 -14.71
CA SER A 458 -26.00 -8.23 -13.66
C SER A 458 -25.45 -8.52 -12.26
N VAL A 459 -24.93 -9.73 -12.01
CA VAL A 459 -24.26 -10.09 -10.74
C VAL A 459 -23.02 -9.24 -10.53
N LEU A 460 -22.17 -9.12 -11.55
CA LEU A 460 -20.98 -8.28 -11.50
C LEU A 460 -21.31 -6.78 -11.33
N GLY A 461 -22.41 -6.34 -11.95
CA GLY A 461 -22.92 -4.98 -11.82
C GLY A 461 -23.46 -4.64 -10.43
N ARG A 462 -23.80 -5.66 -9.62
CA ARG A 462 -24.20 -5.51 -8.21
C ARG A 462 -23.03 -5.55 -7.24
N SER A 463 -21.78 -5.65 -7.70
CA SER A 463 -20.58 -5.62 -6.85
C SER A 463 -20.41 -4.28 -6.13
N PHE A 464 -19.76 -4.30 -4.98
CA PHE A 464 -19.43 -3.08 -4.25
C PHE A 464 -18.45 -2.22 -5.05
N ALA A 465 -17.53 -2.85 -5.79
CA ALA A 465 -16.65 -2.15 -6.75
C ALA A 465 -17.44 -1.31 -7.76
N GLN A 466 -18.52 -1.87 -8.31
CA GLN A 466 -19.38 -1.15 -9.26
C GLN A 466 -20.19 -0.06 -8.54
N PHE A 467 -20.75 -0.36 -7.37
CA PHE A 467 -21.50 0.62 -6.57
C PHE A 467 -20.67 1.86 -6.21
N GLN A 468 -19.44 1.68 -5.74
CA GLN A 468 -18.50 2.77 -5.46
C GLN A 468 -18.13 3.53 -6.74
N SER A 469 -17.98 2.83 -7.85
CA SER A 469 -17.71 3.45 -9.16
C SER A 469 -18.88 4.32 -9.63
N ASP A 470 -20.12 3.84 -9.51
CA ASP A 470 -21.33 4.55 -9.90
C ASP A 470 -21.56 5.79 -9.04
N ARG A 471 -21.39 5.68 -7.72
CA ARG A 471 -21.46 6.83 -6.80
C ARG A 471 -20.39 7.87 -7.12
N ALA A 472 -19.17 7.43 -7.42
CA ALA A 472 -18.09 8.32 -7.84
C ALA A 472 -18.41 9.00 -9.19
N ILE A 473 -18.98 8.26 -10.16
CA ILE A 473 -19.41 8.76 -11.47
C ILE A 473 -20.37 9.93 -11.31
N VAL A 474 -21.39 9.84 -10.46
CA VAL A 474 -22.33 10.96 -10.19
C VAL A 474 -21.59 12.22 -9.71
N GLY A 475 -20.57 12.06 -8.86
CA GLY A 475 -19.72 13.17 -8.43
C GLY A 475 -18.91 13.80 -9.57
N PHE A 476 -18.32 12.96 -10.43
CA PHE A 476 -17.61 13.41 -11.63
C PHE A 476 -18.53 14.08 -12.65
N GLU A 477 -19.74 13.56 -12.87
CA GLU A 477 -20.74 14.16 -13.75
C GLU A 477 -21.16 15.55 -13.28
N ARG A 478 -21.43 15.72 -11.98
CA ARG A 478 -21.74 17.04 -11.40
C ARG A 478 -20.58 18.01 -11.58
N ARG A 479 -19.35 17.55 -11.35
CA ARG A 479 -18.15 18.38 -11.54
C ARG A 479 -17.93 18.71 -13.02
N LEU A 480 -18.16 17.75 -13.92
CA LEU A 480 -18.07 17.94 -15.37
C LEU A 480 -19.11 18.96 -15.86
N ALA A 481 -20.36 18.83 -15.40
CA ALA A 481 -21.43 19.77 -15.71
C ALA A 481 -21.08 21.19 -15.24
N ARG A 482 -20.60 21.33 -14.00
CA ARG A 482 -20.15 22.63 -13.46
C ARG A 482 -18.97 23.20 -14.25
N SER A 483 -17.97 22.39 -14.61
CA SER A 483 -16.85 22.85 -15.43
C SER A 483 -17.29 23.26 -16.83
N LYS A 484 -18.22 22.53 -17.46
CA LYS A 484 -18.81 22.89 -18.75
C LYS A 484 -19.59 24.21 -18.69
N GLU A 485 -20.35 24.42 -17.63
CA GLU A 485 -21.09 25.67 -17.40
C GLU A 485 -20.13 26.85 -17.20
N ALA A 486 -19.12 26.71 -16.36
CA ALA A 486 -18.08 27.72 -16.15
C ALA A 486 -17.33 28.04 -17.46
N ARG A 487 -17.03 27.02 -18.28
CA ARG A 487 -16.40 27.19 -19.58
C ARG A 487 -17.30 27.95 -20.56
N ALA A 488 -18.59 27.63 -20.60
CA ALA A 488 -19.56 28.32 -21.45
C ALA A 488 -19.74 29.80 -21.05
N ALA A 489 -19.66 30.11 -19.75
CA ALA A 489 -19.73 31.49 -19.27
C ALA A 489 -18.60 32.40 -19.80
N LEU A 490 -17.44 31.82 -20.19
CA LEU A 490 -16.31 32.54 -20.76
C LEU A 490 -16.47 32.84 -22.26
N ASP A 491 -17.44 32.24 -22.97
CA ASP A 491 -17.56 32.37 -24.44
C ASP A 491 -17.71 33.82 -24.91
N ALA A 492 -18.43 34.65 -24.15
CA ALA A 492 -18.57 36.08 -24.48
C ALA A 492 -17.24 36.83 -24.31
N ALA A 493 -16.45 36.48 -23.29
CA ALA A 493 -15.15 37.08 -23.02
C ALA A 493 -14.06 36.59 -23.99
N LEU A 494 -14.24 35.46 -24.68
CA LEU A 494 -13.32 34.98 -25.72
C LEU A 494 -13.55 35.65 -27.08
N ARG A 495 -14.70 36.30 -27.29
CA ARG A 495 -15.00 37.00 -28.55
C ARG A 495 -14.33 38.37 -28.56
N CYS A 496 -13.24 38.49 -29.30
CA CYS A 496 -12.61 39.77 -29.57
C CYS A 496 -13.09 40.34 -30.91
N SER A 497 -13.58 41.58 -30.93
CA SER A 497 -13.97 42.27 -32.17
C SER A 497 -12.79 42.59 -33.09
N CYS A 498 -11.56 42.48 -32.59
CA CYS A 498 -10.34 42.77 -33.34
C CYS A 498 -9.78 41.55 -34.08
N GLY A 499 -10.14 40.32 -33.72
CA GLY A 499 -9.61 39.10 -34.35
C GLY A 499 -9.68 37.88 -33.43
N ASP A 500 -9.06 36.77 -33.85
CA ASP A 500 -9.07 35.52 -33.08
C ASP A 500 -8.14 35.59 -31.86
N ILE A 501 -8.70 35.43 -30.65
CA ILE A 501 -7.91 35.45 -29.41
C ILE A 501 -7.03 34.20 -29.25
N GLY A 502 -7.48 33.05 -29.75
CA GLY A 502 -6.74 31.79 -29.68
C GLY A 502 -5.48 31.86 -30.51
N GLU A 503 -5.55 32.35 -31.75
CA GLU A 503 -4.36 32.57 -32.58
C GLU A 503 -3.35 33.51 -31.91
N TYR A 504 -3.85 34.59 -31.29
CA TYR A 504 -3.03 35.54 -30.58
C TYR A 504 -2.37 34.94 -29.33
N ALA A 505 -3.13 34.23 -28.50
CA ALA A 505 -2.63 33.58 -27.30
C ALA A 505 -1.55 32.52 -27.61
N ASP A 506 -1.72 31.76 -28.70
CA ASP A 506 -0.74 30.82 -29.23
C ASP A 506 0.59 31.52 -29.59
N LEU A 507 0.52 32.68 -30.24
CA LEU A 507 1.69 33.50 -30.56
C LEU A 507 2.38 33.98 -29.27
N VAL A 508 1.63 34.45 -28.28
CA VAL A 508 2.15 34.89 -26.97
C VAL A 508 2.86 33.76 -26.24
N GLN A 509 2.27 32.56 -26.20
CA GLN A 509 2.88 31.38 -25.59
C GLN A 509 4.17 30.96 -26.31
N ARG A 510 4.17 30.95 -27.65
CA ARG A 510 5.36 30.60 -28.47
C ARG A 510 6.50 31.61 -28.31
N VAL A 511 6.19 32.90 -28.19
CA VAL A 511 7.19 33.96 -27.90
C VAL A 511 7.78 33.76 -26.51
N THR A 512 6.95 33.44 -25.51
CA THR A 512 7.35 33.24 -24.12
C THR A 512 8.18 31.96 -23.93
N SER A 513 7.80 30.86 -24.58
CA SER A 513 8.54 29.58 -24.53
C SER A 513 9.89 29.66 -25.25
N GLN A 514 9.96 30.34 -26.40
CA GLN A 514 11.21 30.65 -27.11
C GLN A 514 12.15 31.55 -26.28
N ARG A 515 11.60 32.47 -25.46
CA ARG A 515 12.39 33.29 -24.52
C ARG A 515 13.01 32.44 -23.40
N ARG A 516 12.30 31.42 -22.91
CA ARG A 516 12.77 30.50 -21.85
C ARG A 516 13.78 29.46 -22.35
N HIS A 517 13.67 28.99 -23.60
CA HIS A 517 14.56 27.98 -24.20
C HIS A 517 15.78 28.60 -24.91
N ARG A 518 16.37 29.67 -24.38
CA ARG A 518 17.69 30.18 -24.83
C ARG A 518 18.78 29.43 -24.05
N PRO A 519 19.49 28.43 -24.60
CA PRO A 519 20.47 27.67 -23.83
C PRO A 519 21.84 28.35 -23.75
N ASP A 520 22.11 29.47 -24.46
CA ASP A 520 23.48 29.98 -24.61
C ASP A 520 23.70 31.50 -24.48
N GLY A 521 22.66 32.34 -24.31
CA GLY A 521 22.84 33.80 -24.31
C GLY A 521 23.58 34.34 -23.08
N SER A 522 23.01 34.16 -21.88
CA SER A 522 23.59 34.73 -20.65
C SER A 522 24.91 34.07 -20.26
N ALA A 523 25.06 32.76 -20.45
CA ALA A 523 26.31 32.05 -20.18
C ALA A 523 27.43 32.40 -21.17
N ALA A 524 27.14 32.59 -22.46
CA ALA A 524 28.16 33.05 -23.41
C ALA A 524 28.55 34.51 -23.18
N ILE A 525 27.59 35.38 -22.84
CA ILE A 525 27.87 36.79 -22.48
C ILE A 525 28.75 36.85 -21.23
N ALA A 526 28.40 36.12 -20.17
CA ALA A 526 29.19 36.03 -18.95
C ALA A 526 30.62 35.53 -19.22
N ARG A 527 30.77 34.40 -19.94
CA ARG A 527 32.08 33.88 -20.35
C ARG A 527 32.88 34.87 -21.20
N SER A 528 32.23 35.59 -22.11
CA SER A 528 32.91 36.57 -22.97
C SER A 528 33.45 37.76 -22.19
N ALA A 529 32.72 38.21 -21.16
CA ALA A 529 33.15 39.29 -20.28
C ALA A 529 34.26 38.84 -19.31
N GLU A 530 34.25 37.58 -18.87
CA GLU A 530 35.32 36.99 -18.02
C GLU A 530 36.67 36.91 -18.74
N LEU A 531 36.67 36.80 -20.06
CA LEU A 531 37.88 36.70 -20.88
C LEU A 531 38.57 38.04 -21.15
N LEU A 532 37.91 39.16 -20.87
CA LEU A 532 38.45 40.50 -21.09
C LEU A 532 39.60 40.82 -20.13
N ARG A 533 40.55 41.62 -20.61
CA ARG A 533 41.73 42.04 -19.87
C ARG A 533 41.87 43.56 -19.88
N PRO A 534 42.48 44.15 -18.83
CA PRO A 534 42.85 45.56 -18.87
C PRO A 534 43.75 45.85 -20.09
N GLY A 535 43.36 46.81 -20.91
CA GLY A 535 43.99 47.17 -22.18
C GLY A 535 43.17 46.77 -23.41
N ASP A 536 42.22 45.84 -23.29
CA ASP A 536 41.40 45.39 -24.42
C ASP A 536 40.48 46.51 -24.92
N VAL A 537 40.37 46.65 -26.24
CA VAL A 537 39.37 47.47 -26.91
C VAL A 537 38.22 46.59 -27.36
N ILE A 538 36.99 46.94 -27.03
CA ILE A 538 35.77 46.20 -27.38
C ILE A 538 34.77 47.10 -28.08
N VAL A 539 33.83 46.50 -28.81
CA VAL A 539 32.58 47.14 -29.23
C VAL A 539 31.45 46.40 -28.53
N ALA A 540 30.70 47.10 -27.68
CA ALA A 540 29.64 46.54 -26.87
C ALA A 540 28.27 47.05 -27.31
N SER A 541 27.32 46.11 -27.46
CA SER A 541 25.89 46.41 -27.65
C SER A 541 25.15 46.16 -26.35
N PHE A 542 24.14 46.98 -26.06
CA PHE A 542 23.45 47.00 -24.76
C PHE A 542 22.00 46.55 -24.86
N GLY A 543 21.51 45.91 -23.80
CA GLY A 543 20.08 45.62 -23.65
C GLY A 543 19.27 46.90 -23.45
N ASP A 544 17.96 46.85 -23.67
CA ASP A 544 17.08 48.03 -23.74
C ASP A 544 17.20 48.97 -22.52
N GLU A 545 17.21 48.44 -21.28
CA GLU A 545 17.36 49.25 -20.06
C GLU A 545 18.75 49.90 -19.93
N ALA A 546 19.81 49.16 -20.30
CA ALA A 546 21.18 49.67 -20.23
C ALA A 546 21.46 50.70 -21.33
N ALA A 547 20.92 50.49 -22.54
CA ALA A 547 21.01 51.43 -23.66
C ALA A 547 20.33 52.76 -23.32
N GLN A 548 19.15 52.73 -22.69
CA GLN A 548 18.45 53.94 -22.25
C GLN A 548 19.24 54.71 -21.17
N ARG A 549 19.83 54.00 -20.19
CA ARG A 549 20.67 54.61 -19.14
C ARG A 549 21.93 55.27 -19.71
N LEU A 550 22.46 54.75 -20.82
CA LEU A 550 23.64 55.27 -21.51
C LEU A 550 23.30 56.27 -22.63
N GLU A 551 22.01 56.63 -22.79
CA GLU A 551 21.52 57.54 -23.84
C GLU A 551 21.91 57.08 -25.27
N LEU A 552 21.94 55.76 -25.49
CA LEU A 552 22.27 55.16 -26.78
C LEU A 552 21.01 54.75 -27.55
N SER A 553 21.05 54.88 -28.88
CA SER A 553 20.05 54.30 -29.76
C SER A 553 20.04 52.76 -29.62
N PRO A 554 18.88 52.10 -29.56
CA PRO A 554 18.80 50.65 -29.47
C PRO A 554 19.56 49.96 -30.61
N GLY A 555 20.52 49.09 -30.28
CA GLY A 555 21.38 48.39 -31.25
C GLY A 555 22.63 49.15 -31.68
N ALA A 556 22.90 50.36 -31.16
CA ALA A 556 24.17 51.06 -31.39
C ALA A 556 25.31 50.42 -30.58
N GLY A 557 26.39 50.06 -31.26
CA GLY A 557 27.62 49.57 -30.61
C GLY A 557 28.45 50.73 -30.08
N LEU A 558 28.87 50.66 -28.83
CA LEU A 558 29.79 51.64 -28.22
C LEU A 558 31.20 51.05 -28.15
N ARG A 559 32.18 51.81 -28.64
CA ARG A 559 33.59 51.42 -28.56
C ARG A 559 34.17 51.82 -27.20
N LEU A 560 34.84 50.88 -26.56
CA LEU A 560 35.26 50.99 -25.16
C LEU A 560 36.65 50.38 -24.95
N ALA A 561 37.49 51.04 -24.16
CA ALA A 561 38.73 50.46 -23.64
C ALA A 561 38.50 49.90 -22.24
N VAL A 562 38.92 48.66 -21.99
CA VAL A 562 38.79 47.97 -20.71
C VAL A 562 39.90 48.45 -19.77
N VAL A 563 39.51 49.13 -18.69
CA VAL A 563 40.43 49.71 -17.70
C VAL A 563 40.74 48.74 -16.55
N SER A 564 39.73 47.98 -16.10
CA SER A 564 39.90 46.96 -15.06
C SER A 564 38.78 45.92 -15.07
N VAL A 565 39.09 44.67 -14.71
CA VAL A 565 38.10 43.58 -14.52
C VAL A 565 38.15 43.11 -13.07
N ALA A 566 37.00 43.06 -12.40
CA ALA A 566 36.91 42.66 -11.00
C ALA A 566 35.73 41.70 -10.74
N ALA A 567 35.99 40.62 -9.99
CA ALA A 567 34.98 39.72 -9.45
C ALA A 567 34.94 39.83 -7.92
N ARG A 568 33.79 40.21 -7.34
CA ARG A 568 33.59 40.24 -5.87
C ARG A 568 32.74 39.06 -5.39
N GLY A 569 32.92 38.68 -4.12
CA GLY A 569 32.53 37.42 -3.44
C GLY A 569 31.06 36.96 -3.43
N LYS A 570 30.33 37.09 -4.54
CA LYS A 570 29.12 36.35 -4.91
C LYS A 570 29.09 36.01 -6.42
N GLY A 571 30.25 36.02 -7.09
CA GLY A 571 30.38 35.63 -8.50
C GLY A 571 29.87 36.66 -9.53
N ARG A 572 29.57 37.91 -9.14
CA ARG A 572 29.17 38.95 -10.11
C ARG A 572 30.40 39.70 -10.63
N LEU A 573 30.71 39.48 -11.90
CA LEU A 573 31.76 40.16 -12.65
C LEU A 573 31.40 41.62 -12.93
N ARG A 574 32.36 42.54 -12.77
CA ARG A 574 32.26 43.93 -13.25
C ARG A 574 33.48 44.31 -14.07
N VAL A 575 33.24 44.87 -15.25
CA VAL A 575 34.26 45.36 -16.18
C VAL A 575 34.14 46.89 -16.23
N ARG A 576 35.18 47.59 -15.82
CA ARG A 576 35.25 49.06 -15.88
C ARG A 576 35.94 49.44 -17.17
N THR A 577 35.30 50.27 -17.96
CA THR A 577 35.74 50.71 -19.28
C THR A 577 35.70 52.23 -19.38
N ILE A 578 36.26 52.77 -20.45
CA ILE A 578 36.16 54.18 -20.83
C ILE A 578 35.80 54.29 -22.31
N ASP A 579 34.96 55.24 -22.67
CA ASP A 579 34.62 55.54 -24.07
C ASP A 579 35.62 56.52 -24.70
N GLU A 580 35.48 56.77 -26.00
CA GLU A 580 36.33 57.71 -26.76
C GLU A 580 36.26 59.17 -26.27
N GLN A 581 35.26 59.50 -25.44
CA GLN A 581 35.05 60.84 -24.88
C GLN A 581 35.60 60.96 -23.44
N GLY A 582 36.29 59.93 -22.95
CA GLY A 582 36.82 59.91 -21.58
C GLY A 582 35.79 59.56 -20.51
N ARG A 583 34.57 59.15 -20.89
CA ARG A 583 33.50 58.84 -19.92
C ARG A 583 33.63 57.40 -19.41
N PRO A 584 33.73 57.19 -18.08
CA PRO A 584 33.83 55.86 -17.52
C PRO A 584 32.48 55.13 -17.58
N VAL A 585 32.49 53.90 -18.12
CA VAL A 585 31.32 53.01 -18.17
C VAL A 585 31.63 51.76 -17.35
N THR A 586 30.69 51.31 -16.52
CA THR A 586 30.86 50.04 -15.78
C THR A 586 29.85 49.03 -16.29
N LEU A 587 30.37 47.91 -16.80
CA LEU A 587 29.60 46.84 -17.41
C LEU A 587 29.48 45.67 -16.45
N SER A 588 28.28 45.09 -16.40
CA SER A 588 28.04 43.73 -15.94
C SER A 588 27.55 42.88 -17.11
N PRO A 589 27.67 41.54 -17.04
CA PRO A 589 27.15 40.66 -18.09
C PRO A 589 25.67 40.90 -18.42
N ASP A 590 24.87 41.33 -17.44
CA ASP A 590 23.44 41.60 -17.60
C ASP A 590 23.17 42.86 -18.45
N ASP A 591 24.14 43.78 -18.57
CA ASP A 591 24.00 45.03 -19.35
C ASP A 591 24.18 44.81 -20.86
N LEU A 592 24.81 43.69 -21.26
CA LEU A 592 25.18 43.40 -22.65
C LEU A 592 24.04 42.68 -23.40
N ALA A 593 23.76 43.10 -24.62
CA ALA A 593 22.79 42.43 -25.50
C ALA A 593 23.37 41.17 -26.17
N GLU A 594 24.69 41.14 -26.39
CA GLU A 594 25.41 40.09 -27.11
C GLU A 594 26.83 39.88 -26.52
N PRO A 595 27.46 38.69 -26.73
CA PRO A 595 28.83 38.45 -26.27
C PRO A 595 29.84 39.43 -26.89
N VAL A 596 30.80 39.86 -26.09
CA VAL A 596 31.84 40.83 -26.50
C VAL A 596 33.19 40.15 -26.72
N ARG A 597 34.00 40.67 -27.63
CA ARG A 597 35.37 40.22 -27.85
C ARG A 597 36.32 41.40 -27.96
N ALA A 598 37.55 41.24 -27.50
CA ALA A 598 38.62 42.19 -27.77
C ALA A 598 38.84 42.28 -29.28
N ILE A 599 38.71 43.49 -29.82
CA ILE A 599 38.97 43.82 -31.23
C ILE A 599 40.34 44.47 -31.42
N ASP A 600 40.94 44.96 -30.34
CA ASP A 600 42.28 45.56 -30.31
C ASP A 600 42.83 45.59 -28.86
N THR A 601 44.06 46.04 -28.66
CA THR A 601 44.66 46.24 -27.33
C THR A 601 45.45 47.54 -27.30
N ILE A 602 45.31 48.32 -26.22
CA ILE A 602 46.04 49.57 -25.96
C ILE A 602 47.04 49.35 -24.83
N GLU A 603 48.25 49.86 -25.00
CA GLU A 603 49.23 49.90 -23.92
C GLU A 603 48.91 51.02 -22.93
N PHE A 604 48.96 50.70 -21.64
CA PHE A 604 48.66 51.67 -20.60
C PHE A 604 49.87 52.55 -20.24
N PRO A 605 49.65 53.84 -19.96
CA PRO A 605 50.68 54.70 -19.42
C PRO A 605 51.12 54.22 -18.04
N GLN A 606 52.43 54.37 -17.75
CA GLN A 606 53.02 54.02 -16.45
C GLN A 606 53.19 55.28 -15.59
N PRO A 607 52.91 55.20 -14.26
CA PRO A 607 52.47 54.03 -13.51
C PRO A 607 50.98 53.69 -13.72
N TYR A 608 50.62 52.41 -13.65
CA TYR A 608 49.23 51.96 -13.76
C TYR A 608 48.34 52.53 -12.64
N ALA A 609 47.46 53.47 -12.99
CA ALA A 609 46.60 54.19 -12.05
C ALA A 609 45.14 54.28 -12.54
N PRO A 610 44.36 53.17 -12.54
CA PRO A 610 43.03 53.05 -13.19
C PRO A 610 41.89 53.90 -12.57
N ARG A 611 42.20 54.71 -11.56
CA ARG A 611 41.30 55.67 -10.90
C ARG A 611 41.76 57.13 -11.04
N ASP A 612 42.94 57.35 -11.59
CA ASP A 612 43.52 58.67 -11.79
C ASP A 612 42.94 59.30 -13.07
N PRO A 613 42.43 60.56 -13.03
CA PRO A 613 41.91 61.24 -14.21
C PRO A 613 42.93 61.35 -15.36
N ASP A 614 44.20 61.66 -15.07
CA ASP A 614 45.22 61.84 -16.11
C ASP A 614 45.54 60.51 -16.81
N PHE A 615 45.47 59.40 -16.06
CA PHE A 615 45.56 58.05 -16.61
C PHE A 615 44.38 57.72 -17.52
N LEU A 616 43.15 58.06 -17.10
CA LEU A 616 41.94 57.80 -17.88
C LEU A 616 41.89 58.62 -19.17
N ASP A 617 42.29 59.89 -19.12
CA ASP A 617 42.37 60.76 -20.29
C ASP A 617 43.42 60.27 -21.30
N ALA A 618 44.56 59.79 -20.82
CA ALA A 618 45.57 59.17 -21.66
C ALA A 618 45.08 57.86 -22.31
N VAL A 619 44.29 57.04 -21.60
CA VAL A 619 43.68 55.83 -22.17
C VAL A 619 42.60 56.17 -23.20
N ALA A 620 41.79 57.21 -22.97
CA ALA A 620 40.80 57.68 -23.94
C ALA A 620 41.47 58.24 -25.21
N ALA A 621 42.54 59.02 -25.06
CA ALA A 621 43.33 59.52 -26.19
C ALA A 621 43.93 58.36 -27.01
N ALA A 622 44.47 57.34 -26.34
CA ALA A 622 45.00 56.15 -27.00
C ALA A 622 43.91 55.30 -27.68
N LEU A 623 42.67 55.31 -27.15
CA LEU A 623 41.51 54.66 -27.77
C LEU A 623 41.08 55.36 -29.07
N VAL A 624 41.16 56.69 -29.11
CA VAL A 624 40.90 57.50 -30.31
C VAL A 624 41.96 57.25 -31.38
N ASP A 625 43.23 57.14 -30.98
CA ASP A 625 44.36 56.90 -31.91
C ASP A 625 44.44 55.44 -32.41
N ALA A 626 43.93 54.47 -31.66
CA ALA A 626 43.85 53.07 -32.06
C ALA A 626 42.91 52.91 -33.28
N ARG A 627 43.47 52.94 -34.49
CA ARG A 627 42.74 52.68 -35.74
C ARG A 627 42.55 51.18 -35.95
N SER A 628 41.42 50.64 -35.49
CA SER A 628 41.00 49.28 -35.82
C SER A 628 40.17 49.26 -37.10
N THR A 629 40.71 48.62 -38.13
CA THR A 629 39.98 48.10 -39.30
C THR A 629 39.17 46.87 -38.87
N ALA A 630 37.99 47.07 -38.29
CA ALA A 630 37.06 45.99 -38.01
C ALA A 630 35.78 46.16 -38.86
N THR A 631 35.66 45.30 -39.86
CA THR A 631 34.46 45.13 -40.68
C THR A 631 33.27 44.81 -39.78
N THR A 632 32.25 45.68 -39.77
CA THR A 632 30.91 45.38 -39.27
C THR A 632 30.41 44.10 -39.95
N THR A 633 30.43 42.98 -39.23
CA THR A 633 29.69 41.78 -39.65
C THR A 633 28.21 42.17 -39.72
N ALA A 634 27.62 41.99 -40.89
CA ALA A 634 26.20 42.24 -41.14
C ALA A 634 25.31 41.57 -40.08
N PRO A 635 24.20 42.19 -39.66
CA PRO A 635 23.32 41.59 -38.66
C PRO A 635 22.78 40.27 -39.20
N ALA A 636 22.95 39.20 -38.42
CA ALA A 636 22.23 37.96 -38.66
C ALA A 636 20.73 38.29 -38.72
N GLY A 637 20.03 37.82 -39.77
CA GLY A 637 18.61 38.09 -39.96
C GLY A 637 17.79 37.79 -38.70
N PRO A 638 16.60 38.40 -38.56
CA PRO A 638 15.84 38.38 -37.31
C PRO A 638 15.66 36.95 -36.82
N SER A 639 16.11 36.70 -35.60
CA SER A 639 15.99 35.42 -34.90
C SER A 639 14.55 34.88 -35.00
N ARG A 640 14.36 33.56 -34.84
CA ARG A 640 13.02 32.96 -34.79
C ARG A 640 12.12 33.66 -33.77
N TRP A 641 12.69 34.11 -32.64
CA TRP A 641 12.00 34.93 -31.66
C TRP A 641 11.57 36.31 -32.22
N HIS A 642 12.47 37.05 -32.89
CA HIS A 642 12.11 38.33 -33.53
C HIS A 642 10.99 38.16 -34.57
N ARG A 643 11.01 37.08 -35.35
CA ARG A 643 9.93 36.78 -36.30
C ARG A 643 8.60 36.46 -35.62
N LEU A 644 8.63 35.70 -34.52
CA LEU A 644 7.43 35.41 -33.73
C LEU A 644 6.90 36.64 -32.99
N LYS A 645 7.78 37.46 -32.42
CA LYS A 645 7.46 38.74 -31.76
C LYS A 645 6.86 39.73 -32.75
N ALA A 646 7.46 39.90 -33.93
CA ALA A 646 6.91 40.76 -34.97
C ALA A 646 5.52 40.28 -35.42
N ARG A 647 5.33 38.96 -35.63
CA ARG A 647 4.00 38.39 -35.94
C ARG A 647 2.97 38.66 -34.84
N MET A 648 3.35 38.47 -33.58
CA MET A 648 2.52 38.79 -32.41
C MET A 648 2.14 40.28 -32.38
N GLU A 649 3.09 41.19 -32.58
CA GLU A 649 2.86 42.65 -32.56
C GLU A 649 1.99 43.14 -33.73
N THR A 650 2.07 42.48 -34.88
CA THR A 650 1.22 42.78 -36.05
C THR A 650 -0.17 42.17 -35.95
N HIS A 651 -0.41 41.24 -35.02
CA HIS A 651 -1.70 40.58 -34.89
C HIS A 651 -2.77 41.60 -34.46
N PRO A 652 -3.96 41.64 -35.09
CA PRO A 652 -5.00 42.64 -34.79
C PRO A 652 -5.41 42.74 -33.31
N VAL A 653 -5.44 41.60 -32.60
CA VAL A 653 -5.74 41.51 -31.17
C VAL A 653 -4.67 42.17 -30.28
N HIS A 654 -3.43 42.34 -30.77
CA HIS A 654 -2.35 43.00 -30.02
C HIS A 654 -2.70 44.44 -29.60
N ARG A 655 -3.55 45.10 -30.39
CA ARG A 655 -4.03 46.48 -30.18
C ARG A 655 -5.40 46.55 -29.47
N CYS A 656 -5.98 45.42 -29.08
CA CYS A 656 -7.25 45.41 -28.37
C CYS A 656 -7.09 46.05 -26.98
N ARG A 657 -8.03 46.92 -26.58
CA ARG A 657 -8.03 47.56 -25.25
C ARG A 657 -8.33 46.60 -24.11
N ARG A 658 -9.06 45.52 -24.38
CA ARG A 658 -9.40 44.45 -23.42
C ARG A 658 -8.55 43.19 -23.63
N ARG A 659 -7.38 43.34 -24.26
CA ARG A 659 -6.49 42.21 -24.61
C ARG A 659 -6.15 41.34 -23.40
N ASP A 660 -5.82 41.96 -22.28
CA ASP A 660 -5.38 41.23 -21.09
C ASP A 660 -6.53 40.42 -20.47
N GLU A 661 -7.76 40.99 -20.43
CA GLU A 661 -8.98 40.26 -20.03
C GLU A 661 -9.29 39.09 -20.97
N HIS A 662 -9.13 39.28 -22.29
CA HIS A 662 -9.33 38.21 -23.27
C HIS A 662 -8.28 37.08 -23.12
N LEU A 663 -7.03 37.43 -22.82
CA LEU A 663 -5.94 36.46 -22.58
C LEU A 663 -6.15 35.69 -21.27
N GLU A 664 -6.61 36.36 -20.22
CA GLU A 664 -6.95 35.74 -18.94
C GLU A 664 -8.12 34.75 -19.10
N ALA A 665 -9.21 35.20 -19.75
CA ALA A 665 -10.35 34.34 -20.09
C ALA A 665 -9.95 33.15 -20.97
N TRP A 666 -9.02 33.33 -21.92
CA TRP A 666 -8.47 32.23 -22.73
C TRP A 666 -7.65 31.24 -21.90
N GLY A 667 -6.83 31.73 -20.96
CA GLY A 667 -6.07 30.88 -20.04
C GLY A 667 -6.98 30.06 -19.12
N GLU A 668 -8.02 30.68 -18.56
CA GLU A 668 -9.05 30.01 -17.76
C GLU A 668 -9.84 28.99 -18.59
N ALA A 669 -10.26 29.36 -19.79
CA ALA A 669 -10.97 28.48 -20.72
C ALA A 669 -10.12 27.25 -21.09
N ALA A 670 -8.84 27.44 -21.43
CA ALA A 670 -7.92 26.35 -21.74
C ALA A 670 -7.71 25.40 -20.54
N SER A 671 -7.62 25.94 -19.31
CA SER A 671 -7.54 25.13 -18.09
C SER A 671 -8.82 24.34 -17.83
N LEU A 672 -9.99 24.94 -18.07
CA LEU A 672 -11.28 24.28 -17.93
C LEU A 672 -11.49 23.22 -19.01
N ASP A 673 -11.10 23.48 -20.26
CA ASP A 673 -11.16 22.52 -21.37
C ASP A 673 -10.29 21.28 -21.06
N ALA A 674 -9.05 21.47 -20.57
CA ALA A 674 -8.20 20.37 -20.12
C ALA A 674 -8.82 19.60 -18.94
N THR A 675 -9.47 20.31 -18.00
CA THR A 675 -10.19 19.69 -16.87
C THR A 675 -11.39 18.88 -17.37
N ILE A 676 -12.16 19.40 -18.32
CA ILE A 676 -13.33 18.74 -18.94
C ILE A 676 -12.87 17.47 -19.67
N GLU A 677 -11.79 17.55 -20.46
CA GLU A 677 -11.21 16.39 -21.16
C GLU A 677 -10.74 15.32 -20.18
N GLN A 678 -10.04 15.73 -19.11
CA GLN A 678 -9.59 14.82 -18.06
C GLN A 678 -10.78 14.15 -17.35
N LEU A 679 -11.79 14.92 -16.92
CA LEU A 679 -12.97 14.41 -16.23
C LEU A 679 -13.79 13.47 -17.14
N SER A 680 -13.94 13.81 -18.42
CA SER A 680 -14.65 12.97 -19.41
C SER A 680 -13.90 11.65 -19.63
N THR A 681 -12.58 11.70 -19.81
CA THR A 681 -11.74 10.50 -19.93
C THR A 681 -11.81 9.62 -18.67
N GLN A 682 -11.87 10.22 -17.48
CA GLN A 682 -12.02 9.49 -16.22
C GLN A 682 -13.39 8.82 -16.08
N LEU A 683 -14.47 9.47 -16.52
CA LEU A 683 -15.82 8.91 -16.57
C LEU A 683 -15.89 7.69 -17.49
N ASP A 684 -15.40 7.81 -18.73
CA ASP A 684 -15.39 6.73 -19.72
C ASP A 684 -14.60 5.51 -19.22
N ARG A 685 -13.49 5.75 -18.51
CA ARG A 685 -12.68 4.67 -17.93
C ARG A 685 -13.40 3.93 -16.80
N ARG A 686 -14.23 4.61 -16.00
CA ARG A 686 -14.84 4.03 -14.78
C ARG A 686 -16.16 3.32 -15.04
N SER A 687 -16.94 3.76 -16.04
CA SER A 687 -18.31 3.29 -16.26
C SER A 687 -18.49 1.80 -16.59
N ASN A 688 -17.43 1.07 -16.98
CA ASN A 688 -17.57 -0.34 -17.44
C ASN A 688 -16.35 -1.23 -17.13
N THR A 689 -15.62 -0.98 -16.03
CA THR A 689 -14.34 -1.66 -15.78
C THR A 689 -14.50 -3.15 -15.44
N VAL A 690 -15.48 -3.50 -14.60
CA VAL A 690 -15.71 -4.87 -14.16
C VAL A 690 -16.19 -5.74 -15.33
N ALA A 691 -17.20 -5.26 -16.08
CA ALA A 691 -17.75 -5.96 -17.24
C ALA A 691 -16.69 -6.18 -18.36
N ARG A 692 -15.93 -5.13 -18.72
CA ARG A 692 -14.85 -5.27 -19.73
C ARG A 692 -13.78 -6.27 -19.32
N ARG A 693 -13.42 -6.30 -18.04
CA ARG A 693 -12.45 -7.28 -17.53
C ARG A 693 -13.00 -8.69 -17.59
N PHE A 694 -14.27 -8.88 -17.22
CA PHE A 694 -14.95 -10.16 -17.32
C PHE A 694 -15.01 -10.67 -18.76
N ASP A 695 -15.40 -9.81 -19.72
CA ASP A 695 -15.39 -10.15 -21.15
C ASP A 695 -13.98 -10.53 -21.64
N ALA A 696 -12.95 -9.76 -21.25
CA ALA A 696 -11.56 -10.09 -21.58
C ALA A 696 -11.10 -11.44 -20.99
N ILE A 697 -11.60 -11.81 -19.80
CA ILE A 697 -11.36 -13.13 -19.21
C ILE A 697 -12.07 -14.22 -20.01
N CYS A 698 -13.34 -14.03 -20.38
CA CYS A 698 -14.07 -14.99 -21.22
C CYS A 698 -13.38 -15.20 -22.57
N ASP A 699 -12.89 -14.13 -23.20
CA ASP A 699 -12.11 -14.22 -24.45
C ASP A 699 -10.77 -14.95 -24.25
N LEU A 700 -10.15 -14.83 -23.08
CA LEU A 700 -8.94 -15.58 -22.72
C LEU A 700 -9.26 -17.06 -22.56
N LEU A 701 -10.31 -17.38 -21.81
CA LEU A 701 -10.76 -18.74 -21.55
C LEU A 701 -11.19 -19.45 -22.84
N ALA A 702 -11.87 -18.76 -23.75
CA ALA A 702 -12.19 -19.28 -25.09
C ALA A 702 -10.91 -19.54 -25.90
N GLY A 703 -9.94 -18.62 -25.87
CA GLY A 703 -8.64 -18.81 -26.53
C GLY A 703 -7.79 -19.95 -25.95
N LEU A 704 -8.10 -20.39 -24.73
CA LEU A 704 -7.48 -21.53 -24.05
C LEU A 704 -8.40 -22.77 -24.02
N ASP A 705 -9.45 -22.82 -24.86
CA ASP A 705 -10.34 -23.97 -24.97
C ASP A 705 -11.02 -24.37 -23.65
N CYS A 706 -11.22 -23.41 -22.74
CA CYS A 706 -12.03 -23.55 -21.53
C CYS A 706 -13.50 -23.16 -21.79
N LEU A 707 -13.77 -22.40 -22.85
CA LEU A 707 -15.10 -21.94 -23.24
C LEU A 707 -15.33 -22.18 -24.74
N ASP A 708 -16.55 -22.63 -25.07
CA ASP A 708 -17.09 -22.63 -26.43
C ASP A 708 -18.39 -21.81 -26.43
N GLY A 709 -18.34 -20.60 -27.00
CA GLY A 709 -19.43 -19.64 -26.87
C GLY A 709 -19.72 -19.28 -25.40
N TRP A 710 -20.96 -19.52 -24.96
CA TRP A 710 -21.40 -19.34 -23.57
C TRP A 710 -21.64 -20.70 -22.87
N ALA A 711 -20.71 -21.63 -23.07
CA ALA A 711 -20.71 -22.92 -22.39
C ALA A 711 -19.28 -23.28 -21.99
N LEU A 712 -19.14 -23.97 -20.87
CA LEU A 712 -17.86 -24.55 -20.47
C LEU A 712 -17.56 -25.78 -21.34
N THR A 713 -16.31 -25.92 -21.76
CA THR A 713 -15.78 -27.19 -22.25
C THR A 713 -15.46 -28.10 -21.06
N GLU A 714 -15.08 -29.36 -21.29
CA GLU A 714 -14.59 -30.26 -20.22
C GLU A 714 -13.39 -29.66 -19.45
N ARG A 715 -12.54 -28.90 -20.14
CA ARG A 715 -11.45 -28.13 -19.50
C ARG A 715 -12.01 -27.00 -18.62
N GLY A 716 -13.01 -26.27 -19.10
CA GLY A 716 -13.69 -25.22 -18.33
C GLY A 716 -14.42 -25.74 -17.09
N GLU A 717 -15.07 -26.91 -17.18
CA GLU A 717 -15.73 -27.56 -16.05
C GLU A 717 -14.74 -27.90 -14.93
N ARG A 718 -13.54 -28.38 -15.29
CA ARG A 718 -12.46 -28.62 -14.32
C ARG A 718 -11.96 -27.32 -13.70
N LEU A 719 -11.80 -26.26 -14.47
CA LEU A 719 -11.42 -24.93 -13.96
C LEU A 719 -12.42 -24.42 -12.90
N ALA A 720 -13.72 -24.62 -13.13
CA ALA A 720 -14.76 -24.22 -12.19
C ALA A 720 -14.68 -24.95 -10.82
N GLN A 721 -14.02 -26.11 -10.77
CA GLN A 721 -13.88 -26.93 -9.56
C GLN A 721 -12.52 -26.76 -8.85
N ILE A 722 -11.58 -26.00 -9.41
CA ILE A 722 -10.28 -25.74 -8.79
C ILE A 722 -10.31 -24.39 -8.07
N TYR A 723 -10.12 -24.43 -6.75
CA TYR A 723 -10.13 -23.28 -5.86
C TYR A 723 -8.70 -22.95 -5.42
N HIS A 724 -7.95 -22.28 -6.30
CA HIS A 724 -6.57 -21.83 -6.03
C HIS A 724 -6.25 -20.58 -6.88
N GLU A 725 -5.28 -19.76 -6.47
CA GLU A 725 -4.87 -18.58 -7.25
C GLU A 725 -4.20 -18.90 -8.59
N CYS A 726 -3.72 -20.14 -8.72
CA CYS A 726 -3.12 -20.70 -9.93
C CYS A 726 -4.08 -21.68 -10.63
N ASP A 727 -5.40 -21.51 -10.44
CA ASP A 727 -6.46 -22.36 -10.99
C ASP A 727 -6.25 -22.70 -12.47
N LEU A 728 -6.05 -21.70 -13.32
CA LEU A 728 -5.86 -21.85 -14.76
C LEU A 728 -4.59 -22.66 -15.10
N LEU A 729 -3.48 -22.43 -14.39
CA LEU A 729 -2.25 -23.19 -14.58
C LEU A 729 -2.43 -24.66 -14.19
N VAL A 730 -3.12 -24.93 -13.08
CA VAL A 730 -3.45 -26.30 -12.65
C VAL A 730 -4.34 -26.98 -13.70
N THR A 731 -5.36 -26.30 -14.20
CA THR A 731 -6.25 -26.82 -15.24
C THR A 731 -5.49 -27.19 -16.51
N LEU A 732 -4.65 -26.28 -17.03
CA LEU A 732 -3.86 -26.57 -18.23
C LEU A 732 -2.84 -27.68 -17.99
N ALA A 733 -2.27 -27.78 -16.79
CA ALA A 733 -1.31 -28.82 -16.44
C ALA A 733 -1.96 -30.21 -16.32
N LEU A 734 -3.21 -30.29 -15.86
CA LEU A 734 -4.01 -31.52 -15.88
C LEU A 734 -4.27 -31.98 -17.32
N ASP A 735 -4.64 -31.06 -18.20
CA ASP A 735 -4.92 -31.38 -19.60
C ASP A 735 -3.67 -31.76 -20.40
N ASP A 736 -2.54 -31.12 -20.11
CA ASP A 736 -1.22 -31.46 -20.65
C ASP A 736 -0.71 -32.82 -20.11
N GLY A 737 -1.33 -33.40 -19.07
CA GLY A 737 -0.85 -34.63 -18.42
C GLY A 737 0.49 -34.40 -17.70
N ALA A 738 0.69 -33.21 -17.13
CA ALA A 738 1.91 -32.86 -16.40
C ALA A 738 2.02 -33.58 -15.04
N PHE A 739 0.89 -34.03 -14.49
CA PHE A 739 0.81 -34.79 -13.25
C PHE A 739 0.87 -36.31 -13.44
N ASP A 740 0.67 -36.79 -14.67
CA ASP A 740 0.48 -38.21 -14.96
C ASP A 740 1.76 -39.03 -14.78
N GLY A 741 1.57 -40.24 -14.24
CA GLY A 741 2.62 -41.25 -14.06
C GLY A 741 3.69 -40.88 -13.01
N LEU A 742 3.41 -39.92 -12.13
CA LEU A 742 4.31 -39.53 -11.05
C LEU A 742 4.14 -40.43 -9.83
N THR A 743 5.25 -40.71 -9.14
CA THR A 743 5.22 -41.31 -7.81
C THR A 743 4.72 -40.31 -6.76
N VAL A 744 4.31 -40.79 -5.58
CA VAL A 744 3.84 -39.93 -4.48
C VAL A 744 4.82 -38.80 -4.14
N PRO A 745 6.14 -39.06 -3.94
CA PRO A 745 7.10 -37.98 -3.69
C PRO A 745 7.26 -36.99 -4.86
N GLU A 746 7.20 -37.46 -6.10
CA GLU A 746 7.33 -36.61 -7.28
C GLU A 746 6.10 -35.74 -7.50
N LEU A 747 4.90 -36.28 -7.31
CA LEU A 747 3.65 -35.53 -7.37
C LEU A 747 3.64 -34.45 -6.29
N THR A 748 4.02 -34.80 -5.05
CA THR A 748 4.13 -33.85 -3.93
C THR A 748 5.11 -32.72 -4.25
N ALA A 749 6.26 -33.04 -4.84
CA ALA A 749 7.21 -32.04 -5.30
C ALA A 749 6.59 -31.12 -6.35
N ILE A 750 5.91 -31.64 -7.37
CA ILE A 750 5.35 -30.81 -8.45
C ILE A 750 4.23 -29.90 -7.96
N VAL A 751 3.31 -30.40 -7.16
CA VAL A 751 2.22 -29.59 -6.59
C VAL A 751 2.78 -28.50 -5.66
N SER A 752 3.91 -28.77 -4.99
CA SER A 752 4.55 -27.78 -4.12
C SER A 752 4.95 -26.51 -4.85
N ALA A 753 5.25 -26.62 -6.14
CA ALA A 753 5.64 -25.47 -6.94
C ALA A 753 4.50 -24.49 -7.22
N ILE A 754 3.25 -24.93 -7.03
CA ILE A 754 2.07 -24.11 -7.27
C ILE A 754 1.67 -23.36 -6.00
N VAL A 755 1.96 -23.93 -4.82
CA VAL A 755 1.56 -23.36 -3.52
C VAL A 755 2.68 -22.53 -2.86
N TYR A 756 3.96 -22.86 -3.08
CA TYR A 756 5.08 -22.19 -2.42
C TYR A 756 5.57 -20.95 -3.17
N GLU A 757 5.87 -19.87 -2.45
CA GLU A 757 6.43 -18.64 -3.01
C GLU A 757 7.67 -18.19 -2.24
N GLU A 758 8.79 -18.03 -2.96
CA GLU A 758 10.02 -17.47 -2.40
C GLU A 758 9.87 -15.95 -2.18
N ARG A 759 9.88 -15.51 -0.92
CA ARG A 759 9.75 -14.08 -0.56
C ARG A 759 10.94 -13.21 -0.98
N ARG A 760 12.07 -13.82 -1.36
CA ARG A 760 13.30 -13.12 -1.76
C ARG A 760 13.78 -13.64 -3.11
N PRO A 761 13.17 -13.20 -4.22
CA PRO A 761 13.53 -13.69 -5.55
C PRO A 761 14.99 -13.43 -5.93
N GLU A 762 15.63 -12.41 -5.33
CA GLU A 762 17.07 -12.10 -5.50
C GLU A 762 18.01 -13.17 -4.95
N ARG A 763 17.53 -14.00 -4.01
CA ARG A 763 18.28 -15.13 -3.45
C ARG A 763 18.09 -16.43 -4.24
N ARG A 764 17.37 -16.40 -5.37
CA ARG A 764 17.19 -17.59 -6.22
C ARG A 764 18.56 -18.08 -6.70
N GLY A 765 19.05 -19.14 -6.06
CA GLY A 765 20.12 -19.97 -6.59
C GLY A 765 19.66 -20.73 -7.84
N VAL A 766 20.54 -21.57 -8.39
CA VAL A 766 20.15 -22.49 -9.45
C VAL A 766 19.07 -23.42 -8.90
N ALA A 767 17.89 -23.44 -9.52
CA ALA A 767 16.78 -24.28 -9.10
C ALA A 767 17.22 -25.74 -8.99
N ALA A 768 17.17 -26.28 -7.76
CA ALA A 768 17.50 -27.66 -7.47
C ALA A 768 16.22 -28.49 -7.51
N PHE A 769 16.29 -29.65 -8.17
CA PHE A 769 15.15 -30.55 -8.33
C PHE A 769 15.47 -31.90 -7.69
N PRO A 770 14.46 -32.58 -7.08
CA PRO A 770 14.67 -33.90 -6.49
C PRO A 770 15.26 -34.92 -7.49
N ASN A 771 14.81 -34.88 -8.74
CA ASN A 771 15.24 -35.79 -9.79
C ASN A 771 15.00 -35.21 -11.21
N ASN A 772 15.41 -35.95 -12.24
CA ASN A 772 15.22 -35.52 -13.63
C ASN A 772 13.74 -35.49 -14.06
N THR A 773 12.89 -36.35 -13.48
CA THR A 773 11.45 -36.41 -13.78
C THR A 773 10.76 -35.12 -13.34
N THR A 774 10.93 -34.74 -12.08
CA THR A 774 10.39 -33.51 -11.50
C THR A 774 10.89 -32.27 -12.22
N ARG A 775 12.19 -32.20 -12.58
CA ARG A 775 12.71 -31.10 -13.44
C ARG A 775 12.00 -31.01 -14.79
N ARG A 776 11.82 -32.15 -15.47
CA ARG A 776 11.13 -32.20 -16.77
C ARG A 776 9.67 -31.76 -16.65
N ARG A 777 8.96 -32.20 -15.61
CA ARG A 777 7.57 -31.80 -15.34
C ARG A 777 7.46 -30.32 -14.98
N PHE A 778 8.32 -29.80 -14.12
CA PHE A 778 8.35 -28.37 -13.78
C PHE A 778 8.58 -27.49 -15.03
N ASN A 779 9.47 -27.90 -15.94
CA ASN A 779 9.64 -27.18 -17.20
C ASN A 779 8.37 -27.16 -18.08
N ARG A 780 7.44 -28.12 -17.93
CA ARG A 780 6.12 -28.06 -18.58
C ARG A 780 5.26 -26.97 -17.95
N PHE A 781 5.23 -26.89 -16.61
CA PHE A 781 4.55 -25.82 -15.88
C PHE A 781 5.04 -24.43 -16.30
N GLU A 782 6.36 -24.23 -16.38
CA GLU A 782 6.94 -22.97 -16.88
C GLU A 782 6.47 -22.64 -18.31
N ARG A 783 6.41 -23.63 -19.20
CA ARG A 783 5.89 -23.40 -20.57
C ARG A 783 4.42 -23.00 -20.56
N LEU A 784 3.58 -23.66 -19.76
CA LEU A 784 2.16 -23.31 -19.63
C LEU A 784 1.97 -21.92 -19.00
N ALA A 785 2.77 -21.58 -17.98
CA ALA A 785 2.78 -20.24 -17.39
C ALA A 785 3.13 -19.16 -18.43
N ASN A 786 4.09 -19.42 -19.33
CA ASN A 786 4.40 -18.52 -20.44
C ASN A 786 3.23 -18.37 -21.44
N VAL A 787 2.46 -19.44 -21.69
CA VAL A 787 1.27 -19.39 -22.54
C VAL A 787 0.20 -18.51 -21.91
N ILE A 788 -0.07 -18.70 -20.61
CA ILE A 788 -1.01 -17.88 -19.83
C ILE A 788 -0.57 -16.42 -19.85
N GLU A 789 0.68 -16.13 -19.50
CA GLU A 789 1.20 -14.76 -19.44
C GLU A 789 1.08 -14.04 -20.80
N LYS A 790 1.37 -14.74 -21.90
CA LYS A 790 1.21 -14.18 -23.25
C LYS A 790 -0.26 -13.87 -23.55
N ALA A 791 -1.18 -14.76 -23.18
CA ALA A 791 -2.61 -14.56 -23.35
C ALA A 791 -3.12 -13.39 -22.51
N GLU A 792 -2.67 -13.27 -21.27
CA GLU A 792 -2.99 -12.17 -20.35
C GLU A 792 -2.50 -10.82 -20.88
N ARG A 793 -1.22 -10.72 -21.26
CA ARG A 793 -0.63 -9.50 -21.82
C ARG A 793 -1.37 -9.03 -23.06
N SER A 794 -1.76 -9.94 -23.94
CA SER A 794 -2.50 -9.60 -25.17
C SER A 794 -3.88 -8.98 -24.92
N ARG A 795 -4.44 -9.18 -23.71
CA ARG A 795 -5.77 -8.71 -23.30
C ARG A 795 -5.73 -7.66 -22.20
N GLY A 796 -4.54 -7.22 -21.79
CA GLY A 796 -4.37 -6.23 -20.71
C GLY A 796 -4.83 -6.73 -19.33
N LEU A 797 -4.83 -8.04 -19.11
CA LEU A 797 -5.17 -8.64 -17.81
C LEU A 797 -3.95 -8.63 -16.87
N PRO A 798 -4.15 -8.59 -15.54
CA PRO A 798 -3.06 -8.79 -14.58
C PRO A 798 -2.40 -10.15 -14.77
N LEU A 799 -1.09 -10.20 -14.57
CA LEU A 799 -0.32 -11.42 -14.80
C LEU A 799 -0.56 -12.43 -13.68
N SER A 800 -0.78 -13.68 -14.05
CA SER A 800 -0.85 -14.81 -13.12
C SER A 800 0.50 -15.06 -12.46
N ARG A 801 0.44 -15.57 -11.23
CA ARG A 801 1.63 -16.02 -10.51
C ARG A 801 2.30 -17.18 -11.26
N ARG A 802 3.64 -17.18 -11.23
CA ARG A 802 4.47 -18.27 -11.77
C ARG A 802 4.72 -19.37 -10.73
N PRO A 803 4.92 -20.62 -11.17
CA PRO A 803 5.30 -21.71 -10.27
C PRO A 803 6.72 -21.49 -9.71
N ASP A 804 6.96 -21.91 -8.47
CA ASP A 804 8.23 -21.72 -7.76
C ASP A 804 8.84 -23.06 -7.29
N PRO A 805 10.06 -23.43 -7.72
CA PRO A 805 10.63 -24.73 -7.37
C PRO A 805 11.19 -24.80 -5.94
N GLY A 806 11.21 -23.72 -5.15
CA GLY A 806 11.95 -23.61 -3.88
C GLY A 806 11.59 -24.67 -2.83
N PHE A 807 10.34 -25.14 -2.79
CA PHE A 807 9.90 -26.16 -1.82
C PHE A 807 9.91 -27.60 -2.35
N MET A 808 10.26 -27.82 -3.61
CA MET A 808 10.12 -29.14 -4.26
C MET A 808 10.93 -30.24 -3.60
N ILE A 809 12.17 -29.95 -3.18
CA ILE A 809 13.05 -30.92 -2.51
C ILE A 809 12.50 -31.29 -1.14
N LYS A 810 12.01 -30.30 -0.39
CA LYS A 810 11.43 -30.48 0.94
C LYS A 810 10.15 -31.32 0.87
N ALA A 811 9.25 -30.94 -0.02
CA ALA A 811 8.01 -31.67 -0.29
C ALA A 811 8.26 -33.13 -0.70
N HIS A 812 9.23 -33.37 -1.60
CA HIS A 812 9.63 -34.72 -1.99
C HIS A 812 10.18 -35.52 -0.81
N GLY A 813 11.10 -34.93 -0.03
CA GLY A 813 11.72 -35.57 1.12
C GLY A 813 10.70 -35.93 2.19
N TRP A 814 9.77 -35.03 2.49
CA TRP A 814 8.68 -35.25 3.44
C TRP A 814 7.78 -36.41 3.04
N ALA A 815 7.33 -36.43 1.78
CA ALA A 815 6.53 -37.52 1.22
C ALA A 815 7.30 -38.85 1.12
N SER A 816 8.63 -38.81 1.14
CA SER A 816 9.50 -40.00 1.20
C SER A 816 9.74 -40.49 2.64
N GLY A 817 9.17 -39.84 3.65
CA GLY A 817 9.32 -40.24 5.05
C GLY A 817 10.53 -39.67 5.78
N ARG A 818 11.22 -38.65 5.24
CA ARG A 818 12.32 -37.97 5.95
C ARG A 818 11.81 -37.17 7.15
N ASP A 819 12.58 -37.11 8.23
CA ASP A 819 12.27 -36.33 9.43
C ASP A 819 12.25 -34.82 9.14
N LEU A 820 11.54 -34.06 9.99
CA LEU A 820 11.39 -32.62 9.84
C LEU A 820 12.74 -31.90 9.97
N GLY A 821 13.55 -32.30 10.95
CA GLY A 821 14.88 -31.73 11.22
C GLY A 821 15.74 -31.69 9.98
N THR A 822 15.97 -32.85 9.35
CA THR A 822 16.78 -32.99 8.12
C THR A 822 16.27 -32.14 6.96
N LEU A 823 14.97 -31.81 6.91
CA LEU A 823 14.40 -31.02 5.82
C LEU A 823 14.55 -29.50 6.02
N ILE A 824 14.68 -29.04 7.27
CA ILE A 824 14.75 -27.60 7.59
C ILE A 824 16.11 -27.14 8.12
N ASP A 825 17.01 -28.05 8.52
CA ASP A 825 18.31 -27.74 9.16
C ASP A 825 19.19 -26.77 8.35
N ASP A 826 19.15 -26.88 7.01
CA ASP A 826 20.01 -26.13 6.08
C ASP A 826 19.34 -24.90 5.41
N ASP A 827 18.11 -24.51 5.81
CA ASP A 827 17.34 -23.46 5.10
C ASP A 827 16.76 -22.40 6.05
N ASP A 828 16.52 -21.19 5.52
CA ASP A 828 15.91 -20.05 6.23
C ASP A 828 14.39 -20.26 6.53
N MET A 829 13.88 -21.49 6.45
CA MET A 829 12.46 -21.82 6.57
C MET A 829 12.06 -22.18 8.01
N SER A 830 11.04 -21.51 8.54
CA SER A 830 10.48 -21.85 9.85
C SER A 830 9.60 -23.11 9.82
N GLY A 831 9.54 -23.84 10.95
CA GLY A 831 8.65 -25.00 11.08
C GLY A 831 7.17 -24.67 10.84
N GLY A 832 6.69 -23.49 11.23
CA GLY A 832 5.32 -23.06 10.93
C GLY A 832 5.08 -22.75 9.45
N ASP A 833 6.08 -22.21 8.73
CA ASP A 833 5.98 -22.02 7.27
C ASP A 833 5.97 -23.36 6.53
N PHE A 834 6.77 -24.34 6.99
CA PHE A 834 6.72 -25.71 6.49
C PHE A 834 5.33 -26.32 6.68
N VAL A 835 4.79 -26.31 7.91
CA VAL A 835 3.45 -26.85 8.21
C VAL A 835 2.36 -26.16 7.40
N ARG A 836 2.41 -24.82 7.27
CA ARG A 836 1.46 -24.06 6.47
C ARG A 836 1.51 -24.48 5.00
N THR A 837 2.71 -24.58 4.42
CA THR A 837 2.89 -24.97 3.02
C THR A 837 2.42 -26.40 2.78
N THR A 838 2.72 -27.32 3.70
CA THR A 838 2.24 -28.71 3.66
C THR A 838 0.72 -28.81 3.79
N LYS A 839 0.07 -27.97 4.60
CA LYS A 839 -1.39 -27.91 4.65
C LYS A 839 -2.01 -27.40 3.33
N MET A 840 -1.41 -26.40 2.70
CA MET A 840 -1.85 -25.93 1.36
C MET A 840 -1.61 -27.00 0.28
N LEU A 841 -0.52 -27.76 0.39
CA LEU A 841 -0.28 -28.94 -0.46
C LEU A 841 -1.39 -29.98 -0.32
N ILE A 842 -1.79 -30.32 0.91
CA ILE A 842 -2.87 -31.28 1.18
C ILE A 842 -4.18 -30.81 0.54
N ASP A 843 -4.50 -29.51 0.65
CA ASP A 843 -5.72 -28.93 0.07
C ASP A 843 -5.74 -29.05 -1.46
N VAL A 844 -4.67 -28.62 -2.14
CA VAL A 844 -4.57 -28.75 -3.61
C VAL A 844 -4.55 -30.21 -4.05
N MET A 845 -3.88 -31.10 -3.31
CA MET A 845 -3.93 -32.54 -3.58
C MET A 845 -5.34 -33.12 -3.44
N GLY A 846 -6.12 -32.64 -2.47
CA GLY A 846 -7.53 -33.03 -2.29
C GLY A 846 -8.35 -32.69 -3.52
N GLN A 847 -8.21 -31.47 -4.02
CA GLN A 847 -8.87 -31.05 -5.26
C GLN A 847 -8.42 -31.91 -6.46
N LEU A 848 -7.11 -32.19 -6.61
CA LEU A 848 -6.59 -33.06 -7.67
C LEU A 848 -7.14 -34.49 -7.60
N ALA A 849 -7.32 -35.03 -6.39
CA ALA A 849 -7.88 -36.36 -6.19
C ALA A 849 -9.33 -36.47 -6.69
N GLU A 850 -10.06 -35.36 -6.72
CA GLU A 850 -11.43 -35.28 -7.20
C GLU A 850 -11.52 -34.97 -8.71
N VAL A 851 -10.77 -33.98 -9.19
CA VAL A 851 -10.99 -33.37 -10.52
C VAL A 851 -10.07 -33.89 -11.63
N ALA A 852 -8.96 -34.57 -11.32
CA ALA A 852 -7.99 -34.97 -12.34
C ALA A 852 -8.62 -35.95 -13.37
N PRO A 853 -8.34 -35.86 -14.69
CA PRO A 853 -8.91 -36.79 -15.66
C PRO A 853 -8.32 -38.21 -15.53
N ASP A 854 -7.02 -38.31 -15.24
CA ASP A 854 -6.32 -39.58 -15.09
C ASP A 854 -6.60 -40.22 -13.71
N LEU A 855 -7.09 -41.46 -13.71
CA LEU A 855 -7.36 -42.23 -12.49
C LEU A 855 -6.09 -42.53 -11.70
N GLY A 856 -4.94 -42.68 -12.37
CA GLY A 856 -3.65 -42.88 -11.73
C GLY A 856 -3.27 -41.67 -10.87
N THR A 857 -3.43 -40.47 -11.43
CA THR A 857 -3.21 -39.19 -10.78
C THR A 857 -4.14 -38.99 -9.59
N ARG A 858 -5.43 -39.31 -9.71
CA ARG A 858 -6.38 -39.24 -8.58
C ARG A 858 -5.93 -40.10 -7.39
N ARG A 859 -5.58 -41.36 -7.67
CA ARG A 859 -5.10 -42.30 -6.65
C ARG A 859 -3.80 -41.83 -6.02
N CYS A 860 -2.84 -41.39 -6.85
CA CYS A 860 -1.56 -40.89 -6.39
C CYS A 860 -1.72 -39.64 -5.50
N ALA A 861 -2.62 -38.72 -5.84
CA ALA A 861 -2.93 -37.56 -5.00
C ALA A 861 -3.52 -37.98 -3.65
N GLY A 862 -4.48 -38.92 -3.64
CA GLY A 862 -5.04 -39.47 -2.40
C GLY A 862 -4.01 -40.18 -1.51
N ASP A 863 -3.07 -40.92 -2.10
CA ASP A 863 -1.98 -41.57 -1.38
C ASP A 863 -0.90 -40.58 -0.93
N ALA A 864 -0.65 -39.51 -1.69
CA ALA A 864 0.22 -38.42 -1.29
C ALA A 864 -0.29 -37.68 -0.06
N ILE A 865 -1.60 -37.42 0.03
CA ILE A 865 -2.23 -36.84 1.23
C ILE A 865 -1.95 -37.70 2.46
N LYS A 866 -2.10 -39.03 2.37
CA LYS A 866 -1.79 -39.94 3.48
C LYS A 866 -0.30 -39.91 3.85
N ALA A 867 0.58 -39.86 2.86
CA ALA A 867 2.03 -39.85 3.09
C ALA A 867 2.54 -38.57 3.77
N ILE A 868 1.90 -37.42 3.50
CA ILE A 868 2.32 -36.12 4.04
C ILE A 868 1.55 -35.70 5.30
N LYS A 869 0.42 -36.33 5.62
CA LYS A 869 -0.37 -36.09 6.83
C LYS A 869 0.15 -36.95 7.99
N ARG A 870 1.32 -36.59 8.50
CA ARG A 870 1.96 -37.21 9.67
C ARG A 870 2.59 -36.16 10.57
#